data_AF-A0A6N8JJQ9-F1
#
_entry.id   AF-A0A6N8JJQ9-F1
#
_cell.length_a   1.000
_cell.length_b   1.000
_cell.length_c   1.000
_cell.angle_alpha   90.00
_cell.angle_beta   90.00
_cell.angle_gamma   90.00
#
_symmetry.space_group_name_H-M   'P 1'
#
loop_
_entity.id
_entity.type
_entity.pdbx_description
1 polymer ?
#
loop_
_entity_poly.entity_id
_entity_poly.type
_entity_poly.pdbx_seq_one_letter_code
_entity_poly.pdbx_strand_id
1 'polypeptide(L)'
;MQIRYLFITLLLVLGTVLTSCQKKIRPGNPRVLVFTKTAGFRHASIPAGIKALQKLGQENGFDVDTTENAANFNEDTLQKYAAVIFLNTTGDILDNYQEADFERYIQSGGGYVGIHSATDTEYDWGWYGQLVGAYFDNHPAGVHKATLIIKDKTFPATVGLPEKWEHSDEWYNFKKISKETHVLITVDEKTYEGGKNGADHPISWYHDFDGGRAFYTELGHTDESYSEPNYLKHILGGIKYAIGGNETLDFSKATTLRVPAEDRFAKDVLVSGEFFEPTEMTVLPDLNILIAQRRGEIMYFNQSTKKLSQAGFLRVYYKTETPNVNAEEGVLGLCADPDFSANHYVYIYYSPADTSVNRLSRFKFENNVIDSSSEKIILQLYSQRNICCHTGGSIAFGPGGLLYLSTGDNSTPFDEPGQKYVNNGYAPLDDRPGHLQYDGRRTSANSNDLRGKILRIKVAADGTYSIPEGNLFKPGTPNTRPEIFAMGTRNPYRISIDRKNGFAYWGEVGPDANNDDPNRGPRGYDEINQAKKAGNFGYPMFVGNNYPYRLYNYETGESGPAFDPEKPVNNSRNNTGIKNLPPAQPAFIWYPYAKSPDFPSVGSGGRNAMAGPVYYNELYPKETRLPDYYNNKFFIYDWMRGWIKAVTFDKDNNFSKMEPFMPGTKFNAIIDMEMGPDGRIYLLEYGNGWFSKNKDAGLSRIDYNGGNRAPVANIEASKLSGGLPFKVKLSAKGSKDPDGDKLTYLWFLGNGNKKETTEPEIEYTFTTAGEYAVAVEVKDSKGAVTRSKGLELYAGNETPDVKVDITGNKMFYFPGKLVFYSVSVSDKEDGSTADKKIDVNNIFIHAEYMEGSDKAAIPQQGHQIITGAIAGKNMVESGDCKTCHKADEKSIGPSFKQVADKYKDDPAAPDYLASKIIKGGSGVWGETAMSAHPTLTQGEAHQLVEYIMSLGSTAKKQVSLPLVGTVDATNNMPEKDNGVLYIIASYTDKGGPGIRPITGSDAIMLRSPKLPAAEFDKSDGVSTFEINGLKMLIPTANAWVLYKNIDLTAVAGINIIYFSQEALQYGYVVEAFLDKMDGTKLGEVTIGPGAKPKAPNNAIISLTTPVTDGQHHSLYFRIKAADANEKTSLGIGSFQLQTK
;
A
#
# COMPACT_ATOMS: atom_id res chain seq x y z
N MET A 1 14.33 -12.15 79.12
CA MET A 1 13.82 -11.04 78.28
C MET A 1 14.36 -11.09 76.84
N GLN A 2 15.61 -11.50 76.59
CA GLN A 2 16.23 -11.51 75.24
C GLN A 2 15.65 -12.52 74.22
N ILE A 3 15.13 -13.68 74.64
CA ILE A 3 14.58 -14.69 73.70
C ILE A 3 13.24 -14.24 73.07
N ARG A 4 12.46 -13.41 73.77
CA ARG A 4 11.19 -12.86 73.24
C ARG A 4 11.41 -11.81 72.15
N TYR A 5 12.48 -11.00 72.26
CA TYR A 5 12.79 -10.01 71.22
C TYR A 5 13.33 -10.68 69.96
N LEU A 6 14.18 -11.70 70.06
CA LEU A 6 14.70 -12.41 68.88
C LEU A 6 13.59 -13.14 68.09
N PHE A 7 12.60 -13.72 68.78
CA PHE A 7 11.45 -14.36 68.14
C PHE A 7 10.52 -13.35 67.44
N ILE A 8 10.31 -12.17 68.05
CA ILE A 8 9.48 -11.10 67.46
C ILE A 8 10.18 -10.46 66.25
N THR A 9 11.50 -10.26 66.30
CA THR A 9 12.26 -9.73 65.14
C THR A 9 12.34 -10.74 64.00
N LEU A 10 12.49 -12.04 64.29
CA LEU A 10 12.47 -13.09 63.26
C LEU A 10 11.08 -13.24 62.60
N LEU A 11 9.99 -13.10 63.38
CA LEU A 11 8.61 -13.06 62.86
C LEU A 11 8.30 -11.79 62.05
N LEU A 12 8.86 -10.64 62.44
CA LEU A 12 8.74 -9.39 61.67
C LEU A 12 9.53 -9.44 60.36
N VAL A 13 10.73 -10.02 60.36
CA VAL A 13 11.55 -10.21 59.14
C VAL A 13 10.91 -11.27 58.23
N LEU A 14 10.39 -12.38 58.75
CA LEU A 14 9.61 -13.35 57.96
C LEU A 14 8.31 -12.72 57.42
N GLY A 15 7.64 -11.87 58.20
CA GLY A 15 6.44 -11.14 57.80
C GLY A 15 6.69 -10.13 56.68
N THR A 16 7.85 -9.45 56.68
CA THR A 16 8.24 -8.52 55.60
C THR A 16 8.77 -9.22 54.35
N VAL A 17 9.32 -10.43 54.46
CA VAL A 17 9.74 -11.23 53.30
C VAL A 17 8.53 -11.91 52.64
N LEU A 18 7.49 -12.26 53.40
CA LEU A 18 6.24 -12.84 52.88
C LEU A 18 5.31 -11.82 52.20
N THR A 19 5.40 -10.52 52.53
CA THR A 19 4.62 -9.46 51.85
C THR A 19 5.26 -8.97 50.55
N SER A 20 6.53 -9.27 50.30
CA SER A 20 7.24 -8.88 49.06
C SER A 20 6.94 -9.75 47.83
N CYS A 21 6.17 -10.83 47.99
CA CYS A 21 5.78 -11.74 46.90
C CYS A 21 4.29 -11.70 46.55
N GLN A 22 3.50 -10.77 47.11
CA GLN A 22 2.11 -10.61 46.70
C GLN A 22 2.02 -9.84 45.38
N LYS A 23 1.43 -10.50 44.38
CA LYS A 23 1.16 -9.87 43.07
C LYS A 23 0.25 -8.65 43.26
N LYS A 24 0.64 -7.51 42.69
CA LYS A 24 -0.13 -6.26 42.80
C LYS A 24 -1.42 -6.38 41.99
N ILE A 25 -2.57 -6.29 42.65
CA ILE A 25 -3.88 -6.31 42.00
C ILE A 25 -4.21 -4.89 41.51
N ARG A 26 -4.76 -4.77 40.30
CA ARG A 26 -5.22 -3.49 39.75
C ARG A 26 -6.40 -2.96 40.59
N PRO A 27 -6.42 -1.66 40.95
CA PRO A 27 -7.56 -1.09 41.69
C PRO A 27 -8.82 -1.03 40.83
N GLY A 28 -9.98 -1.25 41.45
CA GLY A 28 -11.30 -1.19 40.79
C GLY A 28 -11.71 -2.50 40.12
N ASN A 29 -12.80 -2.43 39.35
CA ASN A 29 -13.25 -3.56 38.54
C ASN A 29 -12.20 -3.87 37.45
N PRO A 30 -12.01 -5.14 37.06
CA PRO A 30 -11.27 -5.47 35.85
C PRO A 30 -11.89 -4.75 34.66
N ARG A 31 -11.05 -4.27 33.74
CA ARG A 31 -11.52 -3.64 32.48
C ARG A 31 -11.13 -4.51 31.31
N VAL A 32 -12.00 -4.65 30.33
CA VAL A 32 -11.71 -5.34 29.06
C VAL A 32 -11.92 -4.38 27.89
N LEU A 33 -11.07 -4.52 26.87
CA LEU A 33 -11.17 -3.75 25.62
C LEU A 33 -11.71 -4.66 24.52
N VAL A 34 -12.89 -4.35 23.99
CA VAL A 34 -13.48 -5.04 22.83
C VAL A 34 -13.05 -4.33 21.55
N PHE A 35 -12.32 -5.05 20.72
CA PHE A 35 -11.77 -4.58 19.45
C PHE A 35 -12.48 -5.24 18.27
N THR A 36 -13.00 -4.43 17.33
CA THR A 36 -13.87 -4.89 16.23
C THR A 36 -13.44 -4.37 14.86
N LYS A 37 -12.16 -4.00 14.70
CA LYS A 37 -11.63 -3.53 13.41
C LYS A 37 -11.58 -4.69 12.40
N THR A 38 -11.97 -4.42 11.17
CA THR A 38 -11.97 -5.38 10.05
C THR A 38 -11.32 -4.74 8.83
N ALA A 39 -10.31 -5.39 8.25
CA ALA A 39 -9.75 -5.08 6.94
C ALA A 39 -10.28 -6.03 5.84
N GLY A 40 -10.97 -7.11 6.23
CA GLY A 40 -11.65 -8.05 5.35
C GLY A 40 -13.18 -8.00 5.51
N PHE A 41 -13.81 -9.17 5.56
CA PHE A 41 -15.27 -9.29 5.73
C PHE A 41 -15.73 -8.71 7.07
N ARG A 42 -16.87 -8.01 7.07
CA ARG A 42 -17.44 -7.40 8.28
C ARG A 42 -18.72 -8.12 8.69
N HIS A 43 -18.67 -8.77 9.83
CA HIS A 43 -19.78 -9.54 10.38
C HIS A 43 -20.92 -8.63 10.87
N ALA A 44 -22.16 -8.98 10.52
CA ALA A 44 -23.36 -8.23 10.95
C ALA A 44 -23.61 -8.33 12.46
N SER A 45 -23.06 -9.35 13.12
CA SER A 45 -23.25 -9.64 14.55
C SER A 45 -22.37 -8.84 15.51
N ILE A 46 -21.41 -8.06 15.00
CA ILE A 46 -20.56 -7.18 15.83
C ILE A 46 -21.39 -6.32 16.82
N PRO A 47 -22.46 -5.61 16.40
CA PRO A 47 -23.26 -4.80 17.31
C PRO A 47 -24.01 -5.63 18.36
N ALA A 48 -24.45 -6.85 18.03
CA ALA A 48 -25.09 -7.76 18.98
C ALA A 48 -24.06 -8.26 20.02
N GLY A 49 -22.85 -8.63 19.58
CA GLY A 49 -21.75 -9.04 20.44
C GLY A 49 -21.29 -7.97 21.40
N ILE A 50 -21.12 -6.72 20.94
CA ILE A 50 -20.79 -5.59 21.82
C ILE A 50 -21.83 -5.44 22.94
N LYS A 51 -23.13 -5.45 22.58
CA LYS A 51 -24.22 -5.31 23.57
C LYS A 51 -24.21 -6.45 24.59
N ALA A 52 -24.02 -7.69 24.13
CA ALA A 52 -23.96 -8.85 25.01
C ALA A 52 -22.76 -8.79 25.97
N LEU A 53 -21.57 -8.42 25.48
CA LEU A 53 -20.36 -8.28 26.31
C LEU A 53 -20.52 -7.17 27.36
N GLN A 54 -21.07 -6.02 26.98
CA GLN A 54 -21.38 -4.93 27.92
C GLN A 54 -22.36 -5.37 29.01
N LYS A 55 -23.42 -6.10 28.64
CA LYS A 55 -24.36 -6.67 29.59
C LYS A 55 -23.68 -7.67 30.53
N LEU A 56 -22.87 -8.58 30.00
CA LEU A 56 -22.11 -9.54 30.80
C LEU A 56 -21.18 -8.83 31.80
N GLY A 57 -20.51 -7.76 31.38
CA GLY A 57 -19.67 -6.94 32.25
C GLY A 57 -20.43 -6.33 33.42
N GLN A 58 -21.58 -5.69 33.11
CA GLN A 58 -22.48 -5.12 34.12
C GLN A 58 -22.97 -6.17 35.13
N GLU A 59 -23.29 -7.38 34.66
CA GLU A 59 -23.82 -8.47 35.49
C GLU A 59 -22.73 -9.22 36.30
N ASN A 60 -21.46 -9.12 35.90
CA ASN A 60 -20.36 -9.93 36.46
C ASN A 60 -19.18 -9.13 37.02
N GLY A 61 -19.29 -7.80 37.11
CA GLY A 61 -18.33 -6.96 37.81
C GLY A 61 -17.03 -6.70 37.05
N PHE A 62 -17.11 -6.49 35.73
CA PHE A 62 -16.01 -5.97 34.92
C PHE A 62 -16.50 -4.89 33.94
N ASP A 63 -15.67 -3.89 33.68
CA ASP A 63 -16.02 -2.79 32.77
C ASP A 63 -15.63 -3.14 31.33
N VAL A 64 -16.41 -2.67 30.36
CA VAL A 64 -16.24 -2.98 28.94
C VAL A 64 -16.11 -1.69 28.14
N ASP A 65 -14.93 -1.46 27.59
CA ASP A 65 -14.69 -0.40 26.60
C ASP A 65 -14.68 -1.03 25.20
N THR A 66 -15.08 -0.26 24.17
CA THR A 66 -15.07 -0.73 22.78
C THR A 66 -14.27 0.21 21.89
N THR A 67 -13.60 -0.33 20.87
CA THR A 67 -12.90 0.48 19.88
C THR A 67 -12.74 -0.25 18.55
N GLU A 68 -12.64 0.54 17.48
CA GLU A 68 -12.15 0.11 16.17
C GLU A 68 -10.83 0.81 15.82
N ASN A 69 -10.33 1.66 16.72
CA ASN A 69 -9.12 2.44 16.49
C ASN A 69 -7.88 1.63 16.92
N ALA A 70 -7.14 1.11 15.95
CA ALA A 70 -5.90 0.38 16.17
C ALA A 70 -4.81 1.22 16.87
N ALA A 71 -4.87 2.56 16.80
CA ALA A 71 -3.94 3.43 17.52
C ALA A 71 -4.03 3.27 19.06
N ASN A 72 -5.08 2.61 19.58
CA ASN A 72 -5.18 2.25 21.00
C ASN A 72 -4.33 1.03 21.39
N PHE A 73 -3.73 0.32 20.44
CA PHE A 73 -2.79 -0.76 20.69
C PHE A 73 -1.40 -0.20 20.95
N ASN A 74 -1.27 0.47 22.10
CA ASN A 74 -0.02 0.96 22.66
C ASN A 74 -0.01 0.71 24.16
N GLU A 75 1.18 0.64 24.77
CA GLU A 75 1.30 0.35 26.20
C GLU A 75 0.49 1.30 27.10
N ASP A 76 0.47 2.60 26.78
CA ASP A 76 -0.21 3.62 27.59
C ASP A 76 -1.71 3.35 27.73
N THR A 77 -2.29 2.77 26.69
CA THR A 77 -3.70 2.39 26.64
C THR A 77 -3.91 0.98 27.16
N LEU A 78 -3.11 0.01 26.69
CA LEU A 78 -3.26 -1.41 27.02
C LEU A 78 -3.02 -1.72 28.50
N GLN A 79 -2.17 -0.95 29.19
CA GLN A 79 -1.93 -1.11 30.63
C GLN A 79 -3.18 -0.98 31.51
N LYS A 80 -4.26 -0.38 30.98
CA LYS A 80 -5.53 -0.17 31.68
C LYS A 80 -6.43 -1.42 31.66
N TYR A 81 -6.18 -2.38 30.77
CA TYR A 81 -7.07 -3.51 30.52
C TYR A 81 -6.47 -4.83 31.03
N ALA A 82 -7.32 -5.69 31.57
CA ALA A 82 -6.95 -7.02 32.05
C ALA A 82 -7.02 -8.05 30.92
N ALA A 83 -7.95 -7.84 29.98
CA ALA A 83 -8.06 -8.62 28.76
C ALA A 83 -8.42 -7.74 27.56
N VAL A 84 -7.97 -8.15 26.37
CA VAL A 84 -8.40 -7.59 25.08
C VAL A 84 -9.19 -8.66 24.35
N ILE A 85 -10.36 -8.30 23.81
CA ILE A 85 -11.29 -9.19 23.11
C ILE A 85 -11.29 -8.79 21.63
N PHE A 86 -10.85 -9.71 20.77
CA PHE A 86 -10.99 -9.58 19.32
C PHE A 86 -12.33 -10.18 18.94
N LEU A 87 -13.30 -9.31 18.69
CA LEU A 87 -14.67 -9.69 18.37
C LEU A 87 -14.88 -9.54 16.87
N ASN A 88 -14.92 -10.68 16.16
CA ASN A 88 -15.18 -10.72 14.72
C ASN A 88 -14.24 -9.83 13.88
N THR A 89 -12.95 -9.77 14.26
CA THR A 89 -11.91 -9.09 13.48
C THR A 89 -11.58 -9.86 12.21
N THR A 90 -11.12 -9.20 11.14
CA THR A 90 -10.70 -9.87 9.90
C THR A 90 -9.58 -9.12 9.19
N GLY A 91 -8.67 -9.82 8.54
CA GLY A 91 -7.54 -9.28 7.78
C GLY A 91 -6.37 -8.78 8.63
N ASP A 92 -5.53 -7.92 8.03
CA ASP A 92 -4.37 -7.27 8.65
C ASP A 92 -4.81 -5.90 9.23
N ILE A 93 -4.84 -5.79 10.56
CA ILE A 93 -5.53 -4.71 11.28
C ILE A 93 -4.62 -3.93 12.23
N LEU A 94 -3.45 -4.46 12.59
CA LEU A 94 -2.42 -3.80 13.39
C LEU A 94 -1.16 -3.58 12.56
N ASP A 95 -0.56 -2.40 12.68
CA ASP A 95 0.78 -2.16 12.11
C ASP A 95 1.89 -2.73 13.01
N ASN A 96 3.13 -2.75 12.51
CA ASN A 96 4.26 -3.32 13.24
C ASN A 96 4.55 -2.65 14.59
N TYR A 97 4.19 -1.39 14.79
CA TYR A 97 4.32 -0.72 16.09
C TYR A 97 3.28 -1.24 17.08
N GLN A 98 2.03 -1.36 16.63
CA GLN A 98 0.91 -1.86 17.42
C GLN A 98 1.07 -3.35 17.75
N GLU A 99 1.55 -4.16 16.81
CA GLU A 99 1.87 -5.56 17.01
C GLU A 99 2.92 -5.73 18.12
N ALA A 100 4.02 -4.97 18.07
CA ALA A 100 5.07 -5.02 19.09
C ALA A 100 4.53 -4.64 20.48
N ASP A 101 3.70 -3.60 20.58
CA ASP A 101 3.11 -3.20 21.86
C ASP A 101 2.07 -4.21 22.37
N PHE A 102 1.37 -4.92 21.47
CA PHE A 102 0.44 -5.98 21.85
C PHE A 102 1.16 -7.26 22.33
N GLU A 103 2.24 -7.65 21.67
CA GLU A 103 3.18 -8.68 22.15
C GLU A 103 3.64 -8.37 23.58
N ARG A 104 4.11 -7.14 23.80
CA ARG A 104 4.58 -6.68 25.12
C ARG A 104 3.45 -6.67 26.16
N TYR A 105 2.21 -6.34 25.75
CA TYR A 105 1.04 -6.43 26.61
C TYR A 105 0.78 -7.88 27.07
N ILE A 106 0.82 -8.86 26.17
CA ILE A 106 0.66 -10.28 26.54
C ILE A 106 1.81 -10.74 27.44
N GLN A 107 3.06 -10.41 27.10
CA GLN A 107 4.25 -10.70 27.92
C GLN A 107 4.23 -10.09 29.30
N SER A 108 3.57 -8.95 29.47
CA SER A 108 3.39 -8.30 30.76
C SER A 108 2.33 -8.98 31.66
N GLY A 109 1.61 -9.98 31.12
CA GLY A 109 0.57 -10.74 31.82
C GLY A 109 -0.87 -10.45 31.35
N GLY A 110 -1.04 -9.74 30.23
CA GLY A 110 -2.34 -9.41 29.66
C GLY A 110 -3.12 -10.62 29.16
N GLY A 111 -4.46 -10.55 29.20
CA GLY A 111 -5.35 -11.58 28.65
C GLY A 111 -5.78 -11.29 27.22
N TYR A 112 -6.05 -12.35 26.45
CA TYR A 112 -6.60 -12.33 25.10
C TYR A 112 -7.83 -13.24 24.98
N VAL A 113 -8.85 -12.75 24.27
CA VAL A 113 -10.04 -13.51 23.89
C VAL A 113 -10.28 -13.32 22.40
N GLY A 114 -10.21 -14.39 21.61
CA GLY A 114 -10.63 -14.38 20.21
C GLY A 114 -12.03 -14.96 20.05
N ILE A 115 -12.90 -14.27 19.31
CA ILE A 115 -14.27 -14.70 19.01
C ILE A 115 -14.48 -14.80 17.51
N HIS A 116 -14.95 -15.96 17.06
CA HIS A 116 -15.28 -16.32 15.68
C HIS A 116 -14.17 -15.96 14.69
N SER A 117 -14.30 -14.87 13.93
CA SER A 117 -13.36 -14.55 12.86
C SER A 117 -12.00 -14.03 13.34
N ALA A 118 -11.73 -14.01 14.65
CA ALA A 118 -10.39 -13.69 15.17
C ALA A 118 -9.27 -14.61 14.61
N THR A 119 -9.60 -15.79 14.10
CA THR A 119 -8.67 -16.67 13.36
C THR A 119 -8.48 -16.30 11.88
N ASP A 120 -9.34 -15.44 11.34
CA ASP A 120 -9.25 -14.79 10.01
C ASP A 120 -8.50 -13.44 10.10
N THR A 121 -7.56 -13.30 11.03
CA THR A 121 -6.89 -12.03 11.37
C THR A 121 -5.36 -12.25 11.43
N GLU A 122 -4.56 -11.28 10.98
CA GLU A 122 -3.09 -11.23 11.13
C GLU A 122 -2.33 -12.47 10.61
N TYR A 123 -2.60 -12.87 9.36
CA TYR A 123 -1.98 -14.04 8.72
C TYR A 123 -0.45 -13.97 8.57
N ASP A 124 0.08 -12.76 8.45
CA ASP A 124 1.52 -12.49 8.23
C ASP A 124 2.30 -12.34 9.55
N TRP A 125 1.61 -12.43 10.69
CA TRP A 125 2.19 -12.29 12.03
C TRP A 125 2.20 -13.64 12.74
N GLY A 126 3.25 -14.45 12.50
CA GLY A 126 3.33 -15.81 13.04
C GLY A 126 3.19 -15.94 14.56
N TRP A 127 3.57 -14.91 15.33
CA TRP A 127 3.37 -14.88 16.79
C TRP A 127 1.87 -14.81 17.15
N TYR A 128 1.07 -14.01 16.43
CA TYR A 128 -0.39 -13.99 16.62
C TYR A 128 -1.02 -15.33 16.30
N GLY A 129 -0.57 -16.01 15.24
CA GLY A 129 -1.03 -17.37 14.92
C GLY A 129 -0.85 -18.36 16.07
N GLN A 130 0.22 -18.21 16.86
CA GLN A 130 0.43 -19.01 18.07
C GLN A 130 -0.46 -18.56 19.23
N LEU A 131 -0.67 -17.24 19.41
CA LEU A 131 -1.59 -16.67 20.40
C LEU A 131 -3.03 -17.12 20.19
N VAL A 132 -3.56 -17.00 18.97
CA VAL A 132 -4.94 -17.40 18.65
C VAL A 132 -5.07 -18.92 18.54
N GLY A 133 -4.00 -19.61 18.12
CA GLY A 133 -3.87 -21.07 18.15
C GLY A 133 -4.20 -21.80 16.83
N ALA A 134 -4.78 -21.13 15.84
CA ALA A 134 -5.00 -21.63 14.49
C ALA A 134 -5.32 -20.48 13.51
N TYR A 135 -5.25 -20.72 12.20
CA TYR A 135 -5.73 -19.76 11.20
C TYR A 135 -6.93 -20.30 10.43
N PHE A 136 -7.84 -19.41 10.05
CA PHE A 136 -8.93 -19.71 9.13
C PHE A 136 -8.37 -20.20 7.77
N ASP A 137 -9.03 -21.22 7.20
CA ASP A 137 -8.73 -21.75 5.87
C ASP A 137 -9.89 -21.53 4.89
N ASN A 138 -11.08 -22.02 5.24
CA ASN A 138 -12.34 -21.84 4.49
C ASN A 138 -13.53 -22.29 5.36
N HIS A 139 -14.76 -22.14 4.88
CA HIS A 139 -15.97 -22.66 5.52
C HIS A 139 -16.99 -23.10 4.43
N PRO A 140 -17.98 -23.96 4.74
CA PRO A 140 -19.11 -24.21 3.85
C PRO A 140 -19.99 -22.96 3.75
N ALA A 141 -20.70 -22.79 2.62
CA ALA A 141 -21.52 -21.61 2.41
C ALA A 141 -22.71 -21.56 3.38
N GLY A 142 -22.86 -20.46 4.12
CA GLY A 142 -23.98 -20.19 5.01
C GLY A 142 -23.84 -20.76 6.43
N VAL A 143 -24.89 -20.56 7.23
CA VAL A 143 -24.99 -21.01 8.63
C VAL A 143 -25.61 -22.39 8.68
N HIS A 144 -24.97 -23.31 9.40
CA HIS A 144 -25.41 -24.71 9.52
C HIS A 144 -25.60 -25.07 10.99
N LYS A 145 -26.56 -25.96 11.26
CA LYS A 145 -26.72 -26.56 12.58
C LYS A 145 -25.75 -27.73 12.72
N ALA A 146 -25.01 -27.81 13.82
CA ALA A 146 -24.13 -28.93 14.14
C ALA A 146 -24.16 -29.30 15.63
N THR A 147 -23.71 -30.52 15.93
CA THR A 147 -23.54 -30.98 17.31
C THR A 147 -22.12 -30.69 17.79
N LEU A 148 -22.02 -29.92 18.88
CA LEU A 148 -20.78 -29.63 19.60
C LEU A 148 -20.56 -30.65 20.72
N ILE A 149 -19.33 -31.12 20.88
CA ILE A 149 -18.92 -32.10 21.88
C ILE A 149 -17.99 -31.42 22.88
N ILE A 150 -18.41 -31.36 24.15
CA ILE A 150 -17.61 -30.77 25.23
C ILE A 150 -16.56 -31.79 25.71
N LYS A 151 -15.28 -31.50 25.44
CA LYS A 151 -14.15 -32.40 25.77
C LYS A 151 -13.63 -32.20 27.19
N ASP A 152 -13.57 -30.95 27.66
CA ASP A 152 -13.23 -30.60 29.04
C ASP A 152 -14.44 -29.94 29.71
N LYS A 153 -14.98 -30.55 30.78
CA LYS A 153 -16.14 -30.05 31.54
C LYS A 153 -15.75 -29.29 32.81
N THR A 154 -14.46 -29.14 33.08
CA THR A 154 -13.92 -28.54 34.31
C THR A 154 -13.47 -27.09 34.13
N PHE A 155 -13.21 -26.68 32.88
CA PHE A 155 -12.79 -25.32 32.57
C PHE A 155 -13.93 -24.29 32.72
N PRO A 156 -13.67 -23.04 33.17
CA PRO A 156 -14.71 -22.05 33.42
C PRO A 156 -15.68 -21.78 32.26
N ALA A 157 -15.20 -21.86 31.01
CA ALA A 157 -16.02 -21.67 29.80
C ALA A 157 -16.92 -22.86 29.46
N THR A 158 -16.75 -24.02 30.08
CA THR A 158 -17.51 -25.24 29.75
C THR A 158 -18.24 -25.85 30.95
N VAL A 159 -17.95 -25.40 32.17
CA VAL A 159 -18.63 -25.86 33.39
C VAL A 159 -20.14 -25.68 33.26
N GLY A 160 -20.87 -26.79 33.32
CA GLY A 160 -22.33 -26.84 33.25
C GLY A 160 -22.92 -26.54 31.87
N LEU A 161 -22.15 -26.69 30.79
CA LEU A 161 -22.69 -26.94 29.45
C LEU A 161 -23.12 -28.42 29.32
N PRO A 162 -24.09 -28.76 28.46
CA PRO A 162 -24.45 -30.15 28.19
C PRO A 162 -23.29 -30.88 27.48
N GLU A 163 -23.23 -32.21 27.60
CA GLU A 163 -22.18 -33.01 26.94
C GLU A 163 -22.18 -32.86 25.41
N LYS A 164 -23.39 -32.80 24.86
CA LYS A 164 -23.65 -32.48 23.46
C LYS A 164 -24.48 -31.21 23.40
N TRP A 165 -24.02 -30.23 22.65
CA TRP A 165 -24.68 -28.93 22.50
C TRP A 165 -25.00 -28.72 21.03
N GLU A 166 -26.29 -28.63 20.71
CA GLU A 166 -26.74 -28.28 19.36
C GLU A 166 -26.65 -26.77 19.17
N HIS A 167 -25.92 -26.33 18.14
CA HIS A 167 -25.71 -24.92 17.86
C HIS A 167 -25.77 -24.64 16.35
N SER A 168 -26.13 -23.43 15.95
CA SER A 168 -26.13 -22.99 14.55
C SER A 168 -25.15 -21.85 14.35
N ASP A 169 -24.12 -22.08 13.54
CA ASP A 169 -23.05 -21.12 13.28
C ASP A 169 -22.46 -21.30 11.88
N GLU A 170 -21.48 -20.47 11.52
CA GLU A 170 -20.65 -20.65 10.33
C GLU A 170 -19.39 -21.45 10.70
N TRP A 171 -19.31 -22.70 10.24
CA TRP A 171 -18.27 -23.64 10.69
C TRP A 171 -16.96 -23.51 9.91
N TYR A 172 -15.93 -23.01 10.57
CA TYR A 172 -14.62 -22.79 9.98
C TYR A 172 -13.84 -24.08 9.87
N ASN A 173 -13.12 -24.24 8.76
CA ASN A 173 -12.00 -25.15 8.67
C ASN A 173 -10.72 -24.38 8.99
N PHE A 174 -9.84 -24.99 9.78
CA PHE A 174 -8.60 -24.38 10.23
C PHE A 174 -7.36 -24.99 9.56
N LYS A 175 -6.35 -24.15 9.36
CA LYS A 175 -4.98 -24.53 9.00
C LYS A 175 -4.01 -24.11 10.11
N LYS A 176 -2.82 -24.74 10.12
CA LYS A 176 -1.75 -24.48 11.10
C LYS A 176 -2.22 -24.56 12.57
N ILE A 177 -3.10 -25.52 12.88
CA ILE A 177 -3.62 -25.73 14.24
C ILE A 177 -2.47 -26.08 15.19
N SER A 178 -2.33 -25.31 16.26
CA SER A 178 -1.32 -25.53 17.30
C SER A 178 -1.61 -26.81 18.08
N LYS A 179 -0.55 -27.55 18.43
CA LYS A 179 -0.62 -28.74 19.29
C LYS A 179 -0.49 -28.42 20.78
N GLU A 180 -0.22 -27.16 21.11
CA GLU A 180 0.03 -26.70 22.48
C GLU A 180 -1.26 -26.17 23.15
N THR A 181 -2.36 -26.06 22.38
CA THR A 181 -3.67 -25.65 22.87
C THR A 181 -4.39 -26.77 23.62
N HIS A 182 -5.16 -26.42 24.64
CA HIS A 182 -6.07 -27.34 25.33
C HIS A 182 -7.47 -27.20 24.73
N VAL A 183 -7.89 -28.20 23.96
CA VAL A 183 -9.20 -28.21 23.28
C VAL A 183 -10.33 -28.39 24.28
N LEU A 184 -11.27 -27.46 24.28
CA LEU A 184 -12.46 -27.44 25.14
C LEU A 184 -13.67 -28.04 24.45
N ILE A 185 -13.87 -27.70 23.18
CA ILE A 185 -15.05 -28.08 22.39
C ILE A 185 -14.60 -28.48 20.99
N THR A 186 -15.17 -29.57 20.46
CA THR A 186 -15.06 -29.97 19.05
C THR A 186 -16.43 -29.99 18.38
N VAL A 187 -16.49 -29.78 17.06
CA VAL A 187 -17.71 -29.95 16.26
C VAL A 187 -17.74 -31.36 15.63
N ASP A 188 -18.91 -32.00 15.60
CA ASP A 188 -19.09 -33.29 14.92
C ASP A 188 -19.36 -33.06 13.42
N GLU A 189 -18.33 -33.25 12.58
CA GLU A 189 -18.41 -33.13 11.12
C GLU A 189 -19.40 -34.09 10.45
N LYS A 190 -19.99 -35.06 11.18
CA LYS A 190 -21.06 -35.93 10.65
C LYS A 190 -22.43 -35.26 10.69
N THR A 191 -22.54 -34.11 11.34
CA THR A 191 -23.81 -33.41 11.59
C THR A 191 -24.03 -32.22 10.65
N TYR A 192 -23.02 -31.85 9.85
CA TYR A 192 -23.09 -30.83 8.81
C TYR A 192 -22.19 -31.21 7.63
N GLU A 193 -22.33 -30.52 6.48
CA GLU A 193 -21.49 -30.76 5.30
C GLU A 193 -20.36 -29.72 5.18
N GLY A 194 -19.18 -30.15 4.71
CA GLY A 194 -18.06 -29.25 4.36
C GLY A 194 -16.92 -29.14 5.38
N GLY A 195 -16.98 -29.88 6.49
CA GLY A 195 -15.86 -30.03 7.43
C GLY A 195 -14.64 -30.73 6.82
N LYS A 196 -13.43 -30.29 7.20
CA LYS A 196 -12.14 -30.77 6.66
C LYS A 196 -11.08 -31.04 7.75
N ASN A 197 -11.39 -30.84 9.02
CA ASN A 197 -10.44 -31.05 10.12
C ASN A 197 -10.60 -32.42 10.80
N GLY A 198 -11.61 -33.20 10.41
CA GLY A 198 -11.76 -34.61 10.77
C GLY A 198 -12.49 -34.83 12.10
N ALA A 199 -12.30 -36.02 12.69
CA ALA A 199 -13.10 -36.50 13.82
C ALA A 199 -12.93 -35.71 15.14
N ASP A 200 -11.85 -34.94 15.27
CA ASP A 200 -11.55 -34.10 16.44
C ASP A 200 -11.41 -32.62 16.03
N HIS A 201 -12.28 -32.14 15.13
CA HIS A 201 -12.32 -30.75 14.68
C HIS A 201 -12.48 -29.78 15.87
N PRO A 202 -11.43 -29.04 16.29
CA PRO A 202 -11.49 -28.17 17.46
C PRO A 202 -12.12 -26.82 17.10
N ILE A 203 -13.03 -26.33 17.96
CA ILE A 203 -13.73 -25.05 17.75
C ILE A 203 -13.59 -24.09 18.94
N SER A 204 -13.10 -24.56 20.09
CA SER A 204 -12.75 -23.72 21.23
C SER A 204 -11.61 -24.32 22.03
N TRP A 205 -10.68 -23.49 22.47
CA TRP A 205 -9.50 -23.89 23.22
C TRP A 205 -8.93 -22.76 24.07
N TYR A 206 -7.99 -23.11 24.95
CA TYR A 206 -7.22 -22.14 25.73
C TYR A 206 -5.76 -22.60 25.89
N HIS A 207 -4.89 -21.66 26.26
CA HIS A 207 -3.56 -21.93 26.80
C HIS A 207 -3.02 -20.71 27.56
N ASP A 208 -1.92 -20.89 28.27
CA ASP A 208 -1.02 -19.79 28.62
C ASP A 208 -0.05 -19.58 27.45
N PHE A 209 0.16 -18.32 27.05
CA PHE A 209 1.02 -18.01 25.91
C PHE A 209 1.84 -16.76 26.17
N ASP A 210 3.16 -16.91 26.01
CA ASP A 210 4.16 -15.86 26.11
C ASP A 210 3.94 -14.90 27.30
N GLY A 211 3.67 -15.45 28.49
CA GLY A 211 3.44 -14.69 29.73
C GLY A 211 1.99 -14.32 30.03
N GLY A 212 1.10 -14.36 29.04
CA GLY A 212 -0.33 -14.06 29.16
C GLY A 212 -1.24 -15.28 29.06
N ARG A 213 -2.55 -15.02 28.99
CA ARG A 213 -3.62 -16.04 28.91
C ARG A 213 -4.43 -15.84 27.64
N ALA A 214 -4.61 -16.90 26.85
CA ALA A 214 -5.39 -16.84 25.61
C ALA A 214 -6.55 -17.84 25.64
N PHE A 215 -7.72 -17.36 25.24
CA PHE A 215 -8.91 -18.17 25.02
C PHE A 215 -9.47 -17.86 23.63
N TYR A 216 -9.91 -18.89 22.92
CA TYR A 216 -10.57 -18.75 21.63
C TYR A 216 -11.85 -19.57 21.57
N THR A 217 -12.85 -19.02 20.87
CA THR A 217 -14.03 -19.76 20.43
C THR A 217 -14.41 -19.32 19.02
N GLU A 218 -14.67 -20.27 18.14
CA GLU A 218 -15.17 -20.05 16.78
C GLU A 218 -16.61 -19.54 16.78
N LEU A 219 -17.35 -19.75 17.86
CA LEU A 219 -18.75 -19.39 17.93
C LEU A 219 -18.96 -17.88 17.96
N GLY A 220 -20.04 -17.40 17.34
CA GLY A 220 -20.44 -15.99 17.39
C GLY A 220 -20.54 -15.28 16.04
N HIS A 221 -20.69 -16.02 14.93
CA HIS A 221 -21.01 -15.45 13.63
C HIS A 221 -22.38 -14.76 13.64
N THR A 222 -23.37 -15.39 14.29
CA THR A 222 -24.79 -15.01 14.22
C THR A 222 -25.21 -14.06 15.33
N ASP A 223 -26.21 -13.20 15.07
CA ASP A 223 -26.81 -12.33 16.07
C ASP A 223 -27.45 -13.16 17.20
N GLU A 224 -28.06 -14.30 16.85
CA GLU A 224 -28.77 -15.19 17.74
C GLU A 224 -27.85 -15.78 18.83
N SER A 225 -26.58 -16.06 18.49
CA SER A 225 -25.59 -16.57 19.44
C SER A 225 -25.51 -15.69 20.69
N TYR A 226 -25.51 -14.37 20.51
CA TYR A 226 -25.41 -13.38 21.59
C TYR A 226 -26.67 -13.24 22.46
N SER A 227 -27.70 -14.05 22.19
CA SER A 227 -28.89 -14.21 23.04
C SER A 227 -29.01 -15.61 23.65
N GLU A 228 -28.18 -16.57 23.22
CA GLU A 228 -28.26 -17.95 23.68
C GLU A 228 -27.58 -18.12 25.07
N PRO A 229 -28.28 -18.70 26.06
CA PRO A 229 -27.74 -18.87 27.41
C PRO A 229 -26.44 -19.69 27.49
N ASN A 230 -26.31 -20.76 26.70
CA ASN A 230 -25.12 -21.61 26.70
C ASN A 230 -23.90 -20.86 26.15
N TYR A 231 -24.06 -20.16 25.02
CA TYR A 231 -23.00 -19.35 24.44
C TYR A 231 -22.58 -18.19 25.36
N LEU A 232 -23.54 -17.45 25.94
CA LEU A 232 -23.24 -16.36 26.87
C LEU A 232 -22.44 -16.85 28.10
N LYS A 233 -22.77 -18.04 28.61
CA LYS A 233 -22.02 -18.68 29.70
C LYS A 233 -20.61 -19.09 29.26
N HIS A 234 -20.48 -19.61 28.03
CA HIS A 234 -19.21 -20.01 27.46
C HIS A 234 -18.24 -18.83 27.31
N ILE A 235 -18.66 -17.76 26.65
CA ILE A 235 -17.81 -16.57 26.47
C ILE A 235 -17.48 -15.90 27.80
N LEU A 236 -18.41 -15.86 28.76
CA LEU A 236 -18.17 -15.31 30.09
C LEU A 236 -17.06 -16.07 30.82
N GLY A 237 -17.06 -17.41 30.75
CA GLY A 237 -16.01 -18.23 31.35
C GLY A 237 -14.64 -18.00 30.70
N GLY A 238 -14.60 -17.86 29.37
CA GLY A 238 -13.38 -17.50 28.63
C GLY A 238 -12.83 -16.12 29.00
N ILE A 239 -13.71 -15.11 29.11
CA ILE A 239 -13.35 -13.75 29.55
C ILE A 239 -12.80 -13.75 30.98
N LYS A 240 -13.45 -14.50 31.90
CA LYS A 240 -12.97 -14.64 33.29
C LYS A 240 -11.59 -15.31 33.35
N TYR A 241 -11.36 -16.32 32.52
CA TYR A 241 -10.03 -16.93 32.37
C TYR A 241 -9.00 -15.91 31.90
N ALA A 242 -9.28 -15.15 30.83
CA ALA A 242 -8.36 -14.15 30.30
C ALA A 242 -8.03 -13.04 31.33
N ILE A 243 -9.05 -12.52 32.04
CA ILE A 243 -8.87 -11.54 33.13
C ILE A 243 -7.97 -12.09 34.25
N GLY A 244 -8.10 -13.37 34.58
CA GLY A 244 -7.34 -14.02 35.65
C GLY A 244 -7.55 -13.33 37.01
N GLY A 245 -6.45 -13.02 37.70
CA GLY A 245 -6.47 -12.36 39.02
C GLY A 245 -6.63 -10.83 39.00
N ASN A 246 -6.88 -10.21 37.84
CA ASN A 246 -6.85 -8.75 37.66
C ASN A 246 -5.53 -8.12 38.15
N GLU A 247 -4.41 -8.78 37.84
CA GLU A 247 -3.08 -8.35 38.23
C GLU A 247 -2.67 -7.09 37.45
N THR A 248 -1.86 -6.23 38.07
CA THR A 248 -1.23 -5.11 37.38
C THR A 248 -0.19 -5.66 36.41
N LEU A 249 -0.24 -5.20 35.17
CA LEU A 249 0.70 -5.61 34.13
C LEU A 249 2.14 -5.22 34.50
N ASP A 250 3.08 -6.14 34.23
CA ASP A 250 4.49 -5.94 34.49
C ASP A 250 5.29 -5.90 33.18
N PHE A 251 5.32 -4.72 32.54
CA PHE A 251 6.03 -4.50 31.29
C PHE A 251 7.56 -4.66 31.40
N SER A 252 8.12 -4.82 32.61
CA SER A 252 9.53 -5.17 32.77
C SER A 252 9.86 -6.61 32.33
N LYS A 253 8.83 -7.46 32.21
CA LYS A 253 8.95 -8.85 31.70
C LYS A 253 8.89 -8.94 30.18
N ALA A 254 8.46 -7.88 29.51
CA ALA A 254 8.30 -7.88 28.07
C ALA A 254 9.66 -7.99 27.36
N THR A 255 9.81 -9.03 26.53
CA THR A 255 11.03 -9.35 25.79
C THR A 255 11.01 -8.77 24.38
N THR A 256 9.82 -8.55 23.81
CA THR A 256 9.67 -7.88 22.51
C THR A 256 10.18 -6.45 22.62
N LEU A 257 11.11 -6.09 21.74
CA LEU A 257 11.63 -4.73 21.63
C LEU A 257 10.64 -3.85 20.87
N ARG A 258 10.49 -2.59 21.28
CA ARG A 258 9.68 -1.63 20.54
C ARG A 258 10.31 -1.33 19.19
N VAL A 259 9.46 -1.15 18.18
CA VAL A 259 9.88 -0.72 16.85
C VAL A 259 10.47 0.70 16.93
N PRO A 260 11.70 0.93 16.45
CA PRO A 260 12.26 2.26 16.36
C PRO A 260 11.44 3.11 15.37
N ALA A 261 11.06 4.33 15.78
CA ALA A 261 10.35 5.25 14.89
C ALA A 261 11.19 5.57 13.65
N GLU A 262 10.54 5.60 12.48
CA GLU A 262 11.20 5.85 11.18
C GLU A 262 12.02 7.14 11.17
N ASP A 263 11.52 8.20 11.80
CA ASP A 263 12.17 9.52 11.90
C ASP A 263 13.41 9.53 12.81
N ARG A 264 13.85 8.37 13.31
CA ARG A 264 15.20 8.16 13.87
C ARG A 264 16.23 7.79 12.82
N PHE A 265 15.81 7.39 11.63
CA PHE A 265 16.72 7.04 10.54
C PHE A 265 16.88 8.21 9.59
N ALA A 266 18.10 8.45 9.13
CA ALA A 266 18.41 9.47 8.14
C ALA A 266 19.14 8.83 6.96
N LYS A 267 18.67 9.13 5.74
CA LYS A 267 19.39 8.81 4.50
C LYS A 267 20.36 9.94 4.17
N ASP A 268 21.64 9.72 4.42
CA ASP A 268 22.74 10.62 4.07
C ASP A 268 23.21 10.32 2.63
N VAL A 269 23.04 11.26 1.71
CA VAL A 269 23.45 11.11 0.30
C VAL A 269 24.91 11.51 0.18
N LEU A 270 25.79 10.53 -0.02
CA LEU A 270 27.23 10.73 -0.12
C LEU A 270 27.66 11.22 -1.50
N VAL A 271 27.04 10.69 -2.55
CA VAL A 271 27.26 11.07 -3.95
C VAL A 271 25.95 10.94 -4.72
N SER A 272 25.67 11.84 -5.66
CA SER A 272 24.52 11.74 -6.56
C SER A 272 24.83 12.31 -7.94
N GLY A 273 24.26 11.71 -8.99
CA GLY A 273 24.33 12.17 -10.38
C GLY A 273 25.63 11.85 -11.12
N GLU A 274 26.59 11.22 -10.46
CA GLU A 274 27.91 10.93 -11.05
C GLU A 274 28.02 9.53 -11.67
N PHE A 275 27.18 8.59 -11.24
CA PHE A 275 27.26 7.20 -11.68
C PHE A 275 26.59 6.95 -13.03
N PHE A 276 27.20 6.07 -13.81
CA PHE A 276 26.72 5.60 -15.10
C PHE A 276 26.60 4.07 -15.07
N GLU A 277 25.38 3.60 -14.80
CA GLU A 277 25.05 2.17 -14.67
C GLU A 277 25.85 1.46 -13.56
N PRO A 278 25.77 1.94 -12.29
CA PRO A 278 26.43 1.26 -11.17
C PRO A 278 25.82 -0.13 -10.97
N THR A 279 26.65 -1.12 -10.64
CA THR A 279 26.21 -2.51 -10.46
C THR A 279 26.35 -2.94 -9.00
N GLU A 280 27.57 -3.12 -8.50
CA GLU A 280 27.84 -3.61 -7.14
C GLU A 280 28.89 -2.71 -6.46
N MET A 281 28.85 -2.61 -5.13
CA MET A 281 29.85 -1.89 -4.34
C MET A 281 30.50 -2.81 -3.31
N THR A 282 31.61 -2.35 -2.75
CA THR A 282 32.18 -2.95 -1.54
C THR A 282 32.70 -1.87 -0.61
N VAL A 283 32.27 -1.91 0.65
CA VAL A 283 32.72 -1.01 1.72
C VAL A 283 34.01 -1.54 2.33
N LEU A 284 35.09 -0.77 2.24
CA LEU A 284 36.40 -1.12 2.75
C LEU A 284 36.49 -0.92 4.27
N PRO A 285 37.48 -1.54 4.95
CA PRO A 285 37.67 -1.42 6.41
C PRO A 285 37.83 0.01 6.93
N ASP A 286 38.31 0.93 6.09
CA ASP A 286 38.50 2.36 6.38
C ASP A 286 37.29 3.23 5.96
N LEU A 287 36.16 2.59 5.63
CA LEU A 287 34.91 3.18 5.15
C LEU A 287 34.99 3.85 3.77
N ASN A 288 36.12 3.75 3.06
CA ASN A 288 36.15 4.07 1.64
C ASN A 288 35.36 3.01 0.85
N ILE A 289 34.90 3.35 -0.34
CA ILE A 289 33.96 2.48 -1.08
C ILE A 289 34.44 2.34 -2.52
N LEU A 290 34.52 1.10 -3.00
CA LEU A 290 34.69 0.81 -4.42
C LEU A 290 33.33 0.52 -5.05
N ILE A 291 33.11 1.01 -6.26
CA ILE A 291 31.84 0.85 -6.99
C ILE A 291 32.15 0.38 -8.40
N ALA A 292 31.55 -0.75 -8.80
CA ALA A 292 31.57 -1.21 -10.18
C ALA A 292 30.53 -0.48 -11.01
N GLN A 293 30.91 -0.10 -12.23
CA GLN A 293 29.97 0.36 -13.25
C GLN A 293 29.99 -0.61 -14.43
N ARG A 294 28.80 -0.95 -14.93
CA ARG A 294 28.62 -1.98 -15.97
C ARG A 294 29.51 -1.77 -17.18
N ARG A 295 29.82 -0.52 -17.53
CA ARG A 295 30.60 -0.15 -18.72
C ARG A 295 32.11 -0.34 -18.61
N GLY A 296 32.63 -0.74 -17.45
CA GLY A 296 34.05 -1.06 -17.27
C GLY A 296 34.74 -0.27 -16.17
N GLU A 297 34.19 0.87 -15.76
CA GLU A 297 34.80 1.73 -14.76
C GLU A 297 34.66 1.14 -13.35
N ILE A 298 35.75 1.18 -12.59
CA ILE A 298 35.73 0.96 -11.14
C ILE A 298 35.95 2.33 -10.48
N MET A 299 34.98 2.78 -9.70
CA MET A 299 35.01 4.05 -9.00
C MET A 299 35.45 3.86 -7.55
N TYR A 300 36.04 4.89 -6.97
CA TYR A 300 36.50 4.94 -5.59
C TYR A 300 35.97 6.21 -4.93
N PHE A 301 35.19 6.03 -3.86
CA PHE A 301 34.71 7.10 -3.01
C PHE A 301 35.57 7.16 -1.75
N ASN A 302 36.23 8.30 -1.55
CA ASN A 302 37.03 8.55 -0.38
C ASN A 302 36.18 9.21 0.72
N GLN A 303 35.94 8.48 1.82
CA GLN A 303 35.06 8.90 2.89
C GLN A 303 35.55 10.15 3.64
N SER A 304 36.88 10.31 3.77
CA SER A 304 37.46 11.44 4.50
C SER A 304 37.36 12.76 3.73
N THR A 305 37.57 12.72 2.42
CA THR A 305 37.55 13.91 1.55
C THR A 305 36.19 14.12 0.88
N LYS A 306 35.29 13.12 0.95
CA LYS A 306 33.99 13.08 0.28
C LYS A 306 34.10 13.23 -1.24
N LYS A 307 35.18 12.71 -1.84
CA LYS A 307 35.45 12.80 -3.28
C LYS A 307 35.29 11.44 -3.95
N LEU A 308 34.65 11.45 -5.12
CA LEU A 308 34.61 10.33 -6.05
C LEU A 308 35.70 10.47 -7.10
N SER A 309 36.41 9.39 -7.40
CA SER A 309 37.40 9.30 -8.48
C SER A 309 37.34 7.93 -9.15
N GLN A 310 37.85 7.81 -10.37
CA GLN A 310 37.99 6.51 -11.02
C GLN A 310 39.25 5.80 -10.51
N ALA A 311 39.10 4.58 -10.01
CA ALA A 311 40.18 3.71 -9.54
C ALA A 311 40.68 2.71 -10.60
N GLY A 312 39.87 2.41 -11.62
CA GLY A 312 40.27 1.45 -12.66
C GLY A 312 39.34 1.43 -13.86
N PHE A 313 39.75 0.70 -14.90
CA PHE A 313 38.94 0.47 -16.09
C PHE A 313 39.20 -0.93 -16.66
N LEU A 314 38.14 -1.70 -16.93
CA LEU A 314 38.17 -2.98 -17.62
C LEU A 314 37.48 -2.88 -18.97
N ARG A 315 38.10 -3.42 -20.02
CA ARG A 315 37.51 -3.44 -21.36
C ARG A 315 36.47 -4.56 -21.47
N VAL A 316 35.19 -4.20 -21.37
CA VAL A 316 34.07 -5.15 -21.26
C VAL A 316 33.10 -5.10 -22.43
N TYR A 317 32.40 -6.21 -22.66
CA TYR A 317 31.24 -6.29 -23.55
C TYR A 317 30.01 -5.76 -22.81
N TYR A 318 29.65 -4.49 -23.05
CA TYR A 318 28.50 -3.83 -22.41
C TYR A 318 27.40 -3.41 -23.39
N LYS A 319 27.61 -3.63 -24.69
CA LYS A 319 26.67 -3.28 -25.75
C LYS A 319 26.73 -4.33 -26.84
N THR A 320 25.55 -4.74 -27.32
CA THR A 320 25.43 -5.68 -28.43
C THR A 320 25.39 -5.00 -29.79
N GLU A 321 25.85 -5.74 -30.80
CA GLU A 321 25.72 -5.38 -32.21
C GLU A 321 24.38 -5.85 -32.80
N THR A 322 23.66 -6.74 -32.10
CA THR A 322 22.33 -7.20 -32.53
C THR A 322 21.32 -6.04 -32.47
N PRO A 323 20.63 -5.70 -33.58
CA PRO A 323 19.63 -4.64 -33.60
C PRO A 323 18.49 -4.89 -32.61
N ASN A 324 18.05 -3.84 -31.90
CA ASN A 324 16.93 -3.85 -30.95
C ASN A 324 17.10 -4.76 -29.72
N VAL A 325 18.32 -5.23 -29.45
CA VAL A 325 18.66 -6.01 -28.26
C VAL A 325 19.52 -5.17 -27.32
N ASN A 326 19.32 -5.30 -26.02
CA ASN A 326 20.20 -4.71 -24.99
C ASN A 326 21.19 -5.76 -24.47
N ALA A 327 22.33 -5.32 -23.92
CA ALA A 327 23.29 -6.20 -23.27
C ALA A 327 23.33 -5.85 -21.77
N GLU A 328 23.07 -6.83 -20.90
CA GLU A 328 23.21 -6.69 -19.44
C GLU A 328 24.65 -6.96 -18.98
N GLU A 329 25.49 -7.42 -19.88
CA GLU A 329 26.89 -7.76 -19.61
C GLU A 329 27.75 -6.53 -19.37
N GLY A 330 28.93 -6.74 -18.81
CA GLY A 330 29.78 -5.65 -18.35
C GLY A 330 30.62 -6.03 -17.15
N VAL A 331 30.89 -5.07 -16.27
CA VAL A 331 31.32 -5.38 -14.89
C VAL A 331 30.07 -5.62 -14.05
N LEU A 332 29.93 -6.85 -13.56
CA LEU A 332 28.71 -7.34 -12.94
C LEU A 332 28.80 -7.33 -11.41
N GLY A 333 29.94 -7.79 -10.88
CA GLY A 333 30.15 -7.85 -9.45
C GLY A 333 31.54 -7.46 -8.99
N LEU A 334 31.61 -7.06 -7.72
CA LEU A 334 32.75 -6.49 -7.04
C LEU A 334 32.67 -6.79 -5.54
N CYS A 335 33.72 -7.41 -5.00
CA CYS A 335 33.79 -7.66 -3.55
C CYS A 335 35.25 -7.59 -3.07
N ALA A 336 35.49 -6.92 -1.95
CA ALA A 336 36.79 -6.96 -1.28
C ALA A 336 37.00 -8.31 -0.59
N ASP A 337 38.26 -8.77 -0.54
CA ASP A 337 38.62 -9.96 0.22
C ASP A 337 38.35 -9.76 1.73
N PRO A 338 37.89 -10.77 2.49
CA PRO A 338 37.70 -10.62 3.94
C PRO A 338 38.97 -10.18 4.69
N ASP A 339 40.16 -10.52 4.17
CA ASP A 339 41.46 -10.11 4.71
C ASP A 339 42.03 -8.88 3.97
N PHE A 340 41.17 -8.03 3.39
CA PHE A 340 41.56 -6.87 2.58
C PHE A 340 42.59 -5.96 3.27
N SER A 341 42.46 -5.74 4.58
CA SER A 341 43.42 -4.93 5.37
C SER A 341 44.86 -5.43 5.30
N ALA A 342 45.07 -6.70 4.95
CA ALA A 342 46.39 -7.32 4.83
C ALA A 342 46.80 -7.56 3.37
N ASN A 343 45.87 -8.02 2.52
CA ASN A 343 46.21 -8.51 1.18
C ASN A 343 45.87 -7.52 0.05
N HIS A 344 45.01 -6.54 0.30
CA HIS A 344 44.52 -5.57 -0.67
C HIS A 344 43.88 -6.21 -1.92
N TYR A 345 43.30 -7.40 -1.77
CA TYR A 345 42.68 -8.13 -2.87
C TYR A 345 41.22 -7.72 -3.07
N VAL A 346 40.85 -7.56 -4.34
CA VAL A 346 39.47 -7.35 -4.78
C VAL A 346 39.12 -8.33 -5.88
N TYR A 347 37.91 -8.86 -5.83
CA TYR A 347 37.39 -9.80 -6.81
C TYR A 347 36.39 -9.07 -7.70
N ILE A 348 36.52 -9.27 -9.01
CA ILE A 348 35.66 -8.64 -10.01
C ILE A 348 35.14 -9.73 -10.94
N TYR A 349 33.83 -9.77 -11.12
CA TYR A 349 33.16 -10.63 -12.08
C TYR A 349 32.68 -9.80 -13.26
N TYR A 350 33.17 -10.11 -14.45
CA TYR A 350 32.95 -9.26 -15.62
C TYR A 350 32.93 -10.04 -16.95
N SER A 351 32.39 -9.40 -17.97
CA SER A 351 32.25 -9.90 -19.33
C SER A 351 33.31 -9.25 -20.22
N PRO A 352 34.50 -9.86 -20.43
CA PRO A 352 35.54 -9.28 -21.29
C PRO A 352 35.05 -9.06 -22.73
N ALA A 353 35.54 -8.01 -23.37
CA ALA A 353 35.13 -7.65 -24.74
C ALA A 353 35.73 -8.54 -25.84
N ASP A 354 36.75 -9.36 -25.55
CA ASP A 354 37.41 -10.23 -26.53
C ASP A 354 36.84 -11.65 -26.60
N THR A 355 36.12 -12.08 -25.58
CA THR A 355 35.74 -13.48 -25.42
C THR A 355 34.31 -13.61 -24.90
N SER A 356 33.55 -14.54 -25.47
CA SER A 356 32.16 -14.84 -25.10
C SER A 356 32.07 -15.64 -23.80
N VAL A 357 32.65 -15.09 -22.73
CA VAL A 357 32.65 -15.66 -21.38
C VAL A 357 32.29 -14.60 -20.35
N ASN A 358 31.78 -15.02 -19.21
CA ASN A 358 31.84 -14.21 -17.99
C ASN A 358 32.96 -14.78 -17.11
N ARG A 359 33.73 -13.89 -16.48
CA ARG A 359 35.03 -14.18 -15.86
C ARG A 359 35.07 -13.64 -14.45
N LEU A 360 35.40 -14.51 -13.49
CA LEU A 360 35.78 -14.11 -12.14
C LEU A 360 37.30 -13.97 -12.09
N SER A 361 37.77 -12.79 -11.69
CA SER A 361 39.20 -12.53 -11.51
C SER A 361 39.47 -11.79 -10.21
N ARG A 362 40.69 -11.92 -9.70
CA ARG A 362 41.19 -11.16 -8.57
C ARG A 362 42.24 -10.15 -9.03
N PHE A 363 42.20 -8.97 -8.44
CA PHE A 363 43.15 -7.87 -8.62
C PHE A 363 43.68 -7.39 -7.27
N LYS A 364 44.76 -6.62 -7.30
CA LYS A 364 45.24 -5.80 -6.19
C LYS A 364 44.70 -4.38 -6.31
N PHE A 365 44.31 -3.81 -5.17
CA PHE A 365 43.94 -2.41 -5.04
C PHE A 365 44.94 -1.68 -4.14
N GLU A 366 45.83 -0.90 -4.74
CA GLU A 366 46.90 -0.18 -4.03
C GLU A 366 46.94 1.27 -4.48
N ASN A 367 47.26 2.19 -3.57
CA ASN A 367 47.34 3.64 -3.85
C ASN A 367 46.06 4.21 -4.50
N ASN A 368 44.89 3.73 -4.07
CA ASN A 368 43.56 4.09 -4.59
C ASN A 368 43.31 3.69 -6.07
N VAL A 369 44.07 2.72 -6.60
CA VAL A 369 43.98 2.28 -8.00
C VAL A 369 43.95 0.74 -8.07
N ILE A 370 43.18 0.21 -9.03
CA ILE A 370 43.17 -1.20 -9.40
C ILE A 370 44.37 -1.48 -10.31
N ASP A 371 45.30 -2.33 -9.87
CA ASP A 371 46.41 -2.77 -10.71
C ASP A 371 45.95 -3.86 -11.68
N SER A 372 45.65 -3.48 -12.92
CA SER A 372 45.22 -4.42 -13.97
C SER A 372 46.28 -5.48 -14.31
N SER A 373 47.58 -5.22 -14.06
CA SER A 373 48.65 -6.19 -14.31
C SER A 373 48.68 -7.33 -13.28
N SER A 374 48.00 -7.14 -12.14
CA SER A 374 47.89 -8.13 -11.07
C SER A 374 46.80 -9.19 -11.29
N GLU A 375 46.05 -9.10 -12.41
CA GLU A 375 44.91 -9.98 -12.71
C GLU A 375 45.28 -11.46 -12.53
N LYS A 376 44.48 -12.16 -11.71
CA LYS A 376 44.44 -13.61 -11.66
C LYS A 376 43.05 -14.09 -12.06
N ILE A 377 42.96 -14.76 -13.19
CA ILE A 377 41.73 -15.40 -13.67
C ILE A 377 41.47 -16.64 -12.83
N ILE A 378 40.31 -16.69 -12.15
CA ILE A 378 39.94 -17.78 -11.24
C ILE A 378 39.00 -18.75 -11.95
N LEU A 379 37.94 -18.23 -12.56
CA LEU A 379 36.88 -19.03 -13.17
C LEU A 379 36.32 -18.33 -14.42
N GLN A 380 35.96 -19.12 -15.43
CA GLN A 380 35.29 -18.65 -16.64
C GLN A 380 34.13 -19.58 -17.00
N LEU A 381 33.02 -18.99 -17.46
CA LEU A 381 31.89 -19.72 -18.02
C LEU A 381 31.40 -19.05 -19.30
N TYR A 382 30.97 -19.86 -20.26
CA TYR A 382 30.47 -19.39 -21.54
C TYR A 382 29.22 -18.52 -21.36
N SER A 383 29.14 -17.42 -22.11
CA SER A 383 27.95 -16.57 -22.20
C SER A 383 27.69 -16.21 -23.66
N GLN A 384 26.49 -16.48 -24.16
CA GLN A 384 26.10 -15.99 -25.49
C GLN A 384 25.84 -14.48 -25.43
N ARG A 385 26.03 -13.78 -26.57
CA ARG A 385 26.01 -12.31 -26.67
C ARG A 385 24.92 -11.74 -27.59
N ASN A 386 24.14 -12.62 -28.21
CA ASN A 386 23.24 -12.29 -29.31
C ASN A 386 21.86 -11.83 -28.82
N ILE A 387 21.42 -12.28 -27.64
CA ILE A 387 20.17 -11.88 -27.01
C ILE A 387 20.39 -11.53 -25.53
N CYS A 388 19.55 -10.64 -25.00
CA CYS A 388 19.37 -10.45 -23.56
C CYS A 388 18.59 -11.66 -22.97
N CYS A 389 18.81 -12.14 -21.75
CA CYS A 389 19.24 -11.43 -20.54
C CYS A 389 19.84 -12.40 -19.50
N HIS A 390 19.96 -11.92 -18.25
CA HIS A 390 20.25 -12.64 -17.01
C HIS A 390 21.71 -13.04 -16.87
N THR A 391 22.48 -12.13 -16.31
CA THR A 391 23.90 -12.31 -16.03
C THR A 391 24.17 -12.75 -14.59
N GLY A 392 23.23 -12.49 -13.66
CA GLY A 392 23.48 -12.55 -12.22
C GLY A 392 24.70 -11.68 -11.88
N GLY A 393 25.68 -12.29 -11.22
CA GLY A 393 27.04 -11.77 -11.17
C GLY A 393 27.45 -11.13 -9.86
N SER A 394 26.64 -11.24 -8.80
CA SER A 394 26.98 -10.77 -7.46
C SER A 394 28.03 -11.67 -6.80
N ILE A 395 28.96 -11.06 -6.08
CA ILE A 395 30.03 -11.75 -5.34
C ILE A 395 29.85 -11.48 -3.85
N ALA A 396 29.86 -12.54 -3.05
CA ALA A 396 29.85 -12.41 -1.59
C ALA A 396 30.77 -13.41 -0.92
N PHE A 397 31.35 -13.03 0.22
CA PHE A 397 32.10 -13.94 1.08
C PHE A 397 31.25 -14.41 2.26
N GLY A 398 31.26 -15.73 2.45
CA GLY A 398 30.66 -16.37 3.62
C GLY A 398 31.70 -16.74 4.70
N PRO A 399 31.24 -17.35 5.82
CA PRO A 399 32.11 -17.88 6.86
C PRO A 399 33.22 -18.79 6.31
N GLY A 400 34.40 -18.74 6.93
CA GLY A 400 35.56 -19.50 6.47
C GLY A 400 36.24 -18.95 5.22
N GLY A 401 35.87 -17.75 4.77
CA GLY A 401 36.42 -17.10 3.57
C GLY A 401 36.09 -17.88 2.30
N LEU A 402 34.87 -18.41 2.22
CA LEU A 402 34.32 -19.06 1.04
C LEU A 402 33.71 -17.99 0.13
N LEU A 403 34.08 -17.99 -1.15
CA LEU A 403 33.53 -17.08 -2.15
C LEU A 403 32.28 -17.72 -2.77
N TYR A 404 31.20 -16.95 -2.78
CA TYR A 404 29.96 -17.24 -3.48
C TYR A 404 29.85 -16.33 -4.69
N LEU A 405 29.47 -16.92 -5.83
CA LEU A 405 29.27 -16.19 -7.09
C LEU A 405 27.93 -16.58 -7.68
N SER A 406 27.08 -15.59 -7.95
CA SER A 406 25.81 -15.81 -8.64
C SER A 406 26.00 -15.75 -10.16
N THR A 407 25.32 -16.63 -10.89
CA THR A 407 25.39 -16.68 -12.36
C THR A 407 23.99 -16.80 -12.93
N GLY A 408 23.65 -15.93 -13.89
CA GLY A 408 22.36 -15.98 -14.58
C GLY A 408 22.29 -17.09 -15.62
N ASP A 409 21.08 -17.46 -16.02
CA ASP A 409 20.77 -18.60 -16.89
C ASP A 409 21.12 -18.37 -18.37
N ASN A 410 21.25 -17.11 -18.77
CA ASN A 410 21.54 -16.69 -20.14
C ASN A 410 20.50 -17.21 -21.15
N SER A 411 19.21 -17.27 -20.75
CA SER A 411 18.04 -17.67 -21.54
C SER A 411 16.89 -16.66 -21.39
N THR A 412 15.88 -16.68 -22.27
CA THR A 412 14.80 -15.67 -22.28
C THR A 412 13.38 -16.27 -22.30
N PRO A 413 12.43 -15.76 -21.49
CA PRO A 413 11.02 -16.16 -21.55
C PRO A 413 10.24 -15.45 -22.67
N PHE A 414 10.89 -14.57 -23.43
CA PHE A 414 10.24 -13.81 -24.50
C PHE A 414 10.06 -14.65 -25.77
N ASP A 415 9.22 -14.14 -26.65
CA ASP A 415 8.84 -14.81 -27.88
C ASP A 415 9.93 -14.67 -28.94
N GLU A 416 10.25 -15.79 -29.58
CA GLU A 416 11.10 -15.75 -30.76
C GLU A 416 10.33 -15.18 -31.96
N PRO A 417 10.88 -14.17 -32.66
CA PRO A 417 10.25 -13.61 -33.84
C PRO A 417 9.99 -14.65 -34.93
N GLY A 418 8.77 -14.66 -35.49
CA GLY A 418 8.40 -15.50 -36.63
C GLY A 418 8.04 -16.95 -36.29
N GLN A 419 8.04 -17.34 -35.01
CA GLN A 419 7.58 -18.66 -34.58
C GLN A 419 6.07 -18.68 -34.30
N LYS A 420 5.41 -19.79 -34.62
CA LYS A 420 3.97 -19.98 -34.36
C LYS A 420 3.68 -20.28 -32.89
N TYR A 421 4.50 -21.12 -32.28
CA TYR A 421 4.38 -21.52 -30.88
C TYR A 421 5.57 -20.95 -30.12
N VAL A 422 5.31 -20.20 -29.05
CA VAL A 422 6.28 -19.33 -28.38
C VAL A 422 6.15 -19.39 -26.86
N ASN A 423 7.14 -18.87 -26.15
CA ASN A 423 7.20 -18.91 -24.69
C ASN A 423 6.05 -18.10 -24.04
N ASN A 424 5.64 -16.98 -24.63
CA ASN A 424 4.57 -16.08 -24.17
C ASN A 424 4.75 -15.63 -22.71
N GLY A 425 6.00 -15.34 -22.32
CA GLY A 425 6.36 -14.93 -20.97
C GLY A 425 6.38 -16.07 -19.94
N TYR A 426 6.02 -17.31 -20.28
CA TYR A 426 6.17 -18.47 -19.39
C TYR A 426 7.64 -18.97 -19.38
N ALA A 427 7.90 -20.02 -18.60
CA ALA A 427 9.23 -20.63 -18.54
C ALA A 427 9.78 -20.98 -19.93
N PRO A 428 11.07 -20.67 -20.21
CA PRO A 428 11.73 -21.01 -21.46
C PRO A 428 12.00 -22.52 -21.54
N LEU A 429 11.20 -23.22 -22.35
CA LEU A 429 11.24 -24.68 -22.46
C LEU A 429 11.45 -25.17 -23.91
N ASP A 430 11.83 -24.32 -24.85
CA ASP A 430 11.95 -24.69 -26.27
C ASP A 430 13.30 -25.32 -26.61
N ASP A 431 13.37 -26.66 -26.60
CA ASP A 431 14.58 -27.42 -26.94
C ASP A 431 14.69 -27.84 -28.42
N ARG A 432 13.94 -27.19 -29.31
CA ARG A 432 14.09 -27.42 -30.76
C ARG A 432 15.51 -27.04 -31.22
N PRO A 433 16.11 -27.76 -32.18
CA PRO A 433 17.44 -27.43 -32.70
C PRO A 433 17.50 -26.00 -33.28
N GLY A 434 18.46 -25.19 -32.83
CA GLY A 434 18.60 -23.79 -33.23
C GLY A 434 17.98 -22.77 -32.27
N HIS A 435 17.19 -23.22 -31.29
CA HIS A 435 16.41 -22.36 -30.39
C HIS A 435 16.98 -22.26 -28.97
N LEU A 436 18.30 -22.48 -28.82
CA LEU A 436 18.96 -22.65 -27.51
C LEU A 436 18.62 -21.54 -26.49
N GLN A 437 18.49 -20.29 -26.94
CA GLN A 437 18.21 -19.14 -26.06
C GLN A 437 16.85 -19.21 -25.36
N TYR A 438 15.93 -20.05 -25.87
CA TYR A 438 14.57 -20.22 -25.38
C TYR A 438 14.41 -21.51 -24.54
N ASP A 439 15.52 -22.17 -24.17
CA ASP A 439 15.56 -23.34 -23.30
C ASP A 439 16.38 -23.06 -22.02
N GLY A 440 15.71 -22.78 -20.90
CA GLY A 440 16.36 -22.64 -19.60
C GLY A 440 16.86 -23.98 -19.03
N ARG A 441 16.40 -25.11 -19.56
CA ARG A 441 16.79 -26.44 -19.06
C ARG A 441 18.22 -26.79 -19.45
N ARG A 442 18.79 -26.15 -20.48
CA ARG A 442 20.19 -26.33 -20.88
C ARG A 442 21.19 -25.71 -19.88
N THR A 443 20.73 -24.76 -19.05
CA THR A 443 21.55 -24.02 -18.08
C THR A 443 21.06 -24.23 -16.66
N SER A 444 20.01 -23.54 -16.20
CA SER A 444 19.57 -23.55 -14.79
C SER A 444 19.35 -24.95 -14.23
N ALA A 445 18.64 -25.81 -14.98
CA ALA A 445 18.38 -27.20 -14.61
C ALA A 445 19.44 -28.21 -15.10
N ASN A 446 20.53 -27.74 -15.73
CA ASN A 446 21.64 -28.59 -16.15
C ASN A 446 22.71 -28.60 -15.06
N SER A 447 22.99 -29.79 -14.53
CA SER A 447 23.99 -30.00 -13.47
C SER A 447 25.44 -29.93 -13.97
N ASN A 448 25.67 -29.94 -15.29
CA ASN A 448 26.98 -29.87 -15.92
C ASN A 448 27.30 -28.48 -16.52
N ASP A 449 26.48 -27.47 -16.22
CA ASP A 449 26.64 -26.08 -16.64
C ASP A 449 26.70 -25.16 -15.41
N LEU A 450 27.53 -24.11 -15.49
CA LEU A 450 27.74 -23.16 -14.40
C LEU A 450 26.80 -21.95 -14.46
N ARG A 451 25.96 -21.81 -15.48
CA ARG A 451 24.94 -20.75 -15.62
C ARG A 451 23.64 -21.11 -14.91
N GLY A 452 22.94 -20.10 -14.40
CA GLY A 452 21.73 -20.28 -13.60
C GLY A 452 22.03 -21.03 -12.31
N LYS A 453 23.07 -20.58 -11.58
CA LYS A 453 23.60 -21.19 -10.35
C LYS A 453 23.97 -20.12 -9.30
N ILE A 454 24.12 -20.58 -8.07
CA ILE A 454 25.06 -19.97 -7.10
C ILE A 454 26.21 -20.94 -6.91
N LEU A 455 27.42 -20.47 -7.22
CA LEU A 455 28.66 -21.22 -7.09
C LEU A 455 29.30 -20.94 -5.73
N ARG A 456 30.02 -21.91 -5.17
CA ARG A 456 30.77 -21.75 -3.92
C ARG A 456 32.13 -22.41 -4.00
N ILE A 457 33.19 -21.61 -3.84
CA ILE A 457 34.58 -22.03 -3.98
C ILE A 457 35.45 -21.45 -2.85
N LYS A 458 36.63 -22.03 -2.64
CA LYS A 458 37.69 -21.43 -1.80
C LYS A 458 38.83 -21.00 -2.70
N VAL A 459 39.09 -19.70 -2.79
CA VAL A 459 40.15 -19.15 -3.64
C VAL A 459 41.47 -19.10 -2.86
N ALA A 460 42.56 -19.51 -3.52
CA ALA A 460 43.92 -19.46 -3.00
C ALA A 460 44.63 -18.17 -3.42
N ALA A 461 45.74 -17.85 -2.73
CA ALA A 461 46.52 -16.64 -2.98
C ALA A 461 47.18 -16.57 -4.37
N ASP A 462 47.32 -17.69 -5.08
CA ASP A 462 47.85 -17.72 -6.46
C ASP A 462 46.75 -17.56 -7.53
N GLY A 463 45.47 -17.51 -7.12
CA GLY A 463 44.31 -17.43 -8.01
C GLY A 463 43.70 -18.79 -8.39
N THR A 464 44.29 -19.90 -7.95
CA THR A 464 43.64 -21.21 -8.05
C THR A 464 42.48 -21.31 -7.04
N TYR A 465 41.61 -22.30 -7.19
CA TYR A 465 40.54 -22.56 -6.22
C TYR A 465 40.38 -24.04 -5.91
N SER A 466 39.83 -24.33 -4.73
CA SER A 466 39.40 -25.67 -4.31
C SER A 466 37.89 -25.72 -4.09
N ILE A 467 37.33 -26.92 -4.19
CA ILE A 467 35.91 -27.18 -3.91
C ILE A 467 35.70 -27.42 -2.41
N PRO A 468 34.92 -26.59 -1.71
CA PRO A 468 34.60 -26.82 -0.31
C PRO A 468 33.61 -27.97 -0.12
N GLU A 469 33.64 -28.60 1.05
CA GLU A 469 32.66 -29.62 1.43
C GLU A 469 31.24 -29.04 1.53
N GLY A 470 30.24 -29.87 1.21
CA GLY A 470 28.82 -29.51 1.31
C GLY A 470 28.25 -28.79 0.09
N ASN A 471 28.98 -28.69 -1.03
CA ASN A 471 28.40 -28.34 -2.33
C ASN A 471 27.46 -29.45 -2.81
N LEU A 472 26.55 -29.11 -3.74
CA LEU A 472 25.48 -30.00 -4.17
C LEU A 472 26.00 -31.31 -4.78
N PHE A 473 27.08 -31.21 -5.54
CA PHE A 473 27.72 -32.36 -6.19
C PHE A 473 29.15 -32.56 -5.66
N LYS A 474 29.50 -33.81 -5.36
CA LYS A 474 30.85 -34.16 -4.92
C LYS A 474 31.83 -34.10 -6.11
N PRO A 475 33.10 -33.70 -5.91
CA PRO A 475 34.13 -33.80 -6.93
C PRO A 475 34.19 -35.21 -7.55
N GLY A 476 34.30 -35.28 -8.87
CA GLY A 476 34.33 -36.54 -9.63
C GLY A 476 32.96 -37.18 -9.92
N THR A 477 31.85 -36.59 -9.46
CA THR A 477 30.50 -37.06 -9.82
C THR A 477 30.26 -36.88 -11.33
N PRO A 478 29.98 -37.94 -12.11
CA PRO A 478 29.82 -37.85 -13.56
C PRO A 478 28.70 -36.89 -13.98
N ASN A 479 28.93 -36.12 -15.05
CA ASN A 479 27.98 -35.17 -15.64
C ASN A 479 27.49 -34.09 -14.66
N THR A 480 28.35 -33.67 -13.73
CA THR A 480 28.04 -32.58 -12.79
C THR A 480 29.22 -31.64 -12.61
N ARG A 481 28.96 -30.42 -12.14
CA ARG A 481 29.97 -29.43 -11.72
C ARG A 481 30.02 -29.31 -10.19
N PRO A 482 31.16 -29.61 -9.55
CA PRO A 482 31.27 -29.58 -8.10
C PRO A 482 31.29 -28.17 -7.50
N GLU A 483 31.42 -27.11 -8.31
CA GLU A 483 31.32 -25.71 -7.89
C GLU A 483 29.91 -25.32 -7.43
N ILE A 484 28.89 -26.07 -7.87
CA ILE A 484 27.48 -25.74 -7.66
C ILE A 484 27.09 -25.89 -6.19
N PHE A 485 26.66 -24.79 -5.57
CA PHE A 485 26.02 -24.79 -4.26
C PHE A 485 24.49 -24.77 -4.40
N ALA A 486 23.97 -23.85 -5.22
CA ALA A 486 22.56 -23.82 -5.60
C ALA A 486 22.42 -24.00 -7.11
N MET A 487 21.51 -24.87 -7.55
CA MET A 487 21.09 -24.97 -8.95
C MET A 487 19.63 -24.62 -9.13
N GLY A 488 19.20 -24.44 -10.38
CA GLY A 488 17.82 -24.10 -10.69
C GLY A 488 17.47 -22.66 -10.35
N THR A 489 18.38 -21.72 -10.62
CA THR A 489 18.13 -20.28 -10.48
C THR A 489 18.05 -19.63 -11.87
N ARG A 490 17.23 -18.58 -12.04
CA ARG A 490 17.12 -17.79 -13.28
C ARG A 490 18.12 -16.66 -13.34
N ASN A 491 17.88 -15.62 -12.53
CA ASN A 491 18.70 -14.42 -12.45
C ASN A 491 18.92 -14.04 -10.97
N PRO A 492 19.76 -14.78 -10.23
CA PRO A 492 20.07 -14.48 -8.83
C PRO A 492 20.92 -13.19 -8.75
N TYR A 493 20.27 -12.03 -8.86
CA TYR A 493 20.95 -10.77 -9.21
C TYR A 493 21.79 -10.22 -8.05
N ARG A 494 21.25 -10.21 -6.84
CA ARG A 494 21.98 -9.84 -5.62
C ARG A 494 21.89 -10.94 -4.58
N ILE A 495 23.07 -11.38 -4.11
CA ILE A 495 23.19 -12.43 -3.10
C ILE A 495 23.70 -11.83 -1.79
N SER A 496 23.36 -12.49 -0.69
CA SER A 496 23.82 -12.16 0.64
C SER A 496 24.10 -13.44 1.41
N ILE A 497 25.24 -13.50 2.09
CA ILE A 497 25.61 -14.64 2.91
C ILE A 497 25.55 -14.24 4.37
N ASP A 498 24.73 -14.93 5.15
CA ASP A 498 24.64 -14.75 6.59
C ASP A 498 25.98 -15.08 7.24
N ARG A 499 26.59 -14.07 7.88
CA ARG A 499 27.91 -14.18 8.51
C ARG A 499 27.93 -15.10 9.73
N LYS A 500 26.78 -15.37 10.35
CA LYS A 500 26.66 -16.21 11.54
C LYS A 500 26.33 -17.65 11.19
N ASN A 501 25.31 -17.86 10.35
CA ASN A 501 24.82 -19.21 10.02
C ASN A 501 25.37 -19.76 8.70
N GLY A 502 25.93 -18.92 7.83
CA GLY A 502 26.43 -19.34 6.50
C GLY A 502 25.33 -19.63 5.48
N PHE A 503 24.09 -19.24 5.77
CA PHE A 503 22.96 -19.38 4.84
C PHE A 503 23.10 -18.37 3.70
N ALA A 504 22.76 -18.81 2.49
CA ALA A 504 22.75 -17.93 1.32
C ALA A 504 21.33 -17.45 1.04
N TYR A 505 21.20 -16.15 0.78
CA TYR A 505 19.96 -15.49 0.37
C TYR A 505 20.18 -14.82 -0.97
N TRP A 506 19.16 -14.80 -1.82
CA TRP A 506 19.22 -14.04 -3.07
C TRP A 506 17.86 -13.58 -3.52
N GLY A 507 17.83 -12.45 -4.21
CA GLY A 507 16.68 -12.07 -5.01
C GLY A 507 16.79 -12.64 -6.42
N GLU A 508 15.68 -13.14 -6.93
CA GLU A 508 15.58 -13.78 -8.23
C GLU A 508 14.44 -13.16 -9.04
N VAL A 509 14.79 -12.64 -10.21
CA VAL A 509 13.82 -12.12 -11.18
C VAL A 509 13.27 -13.28 -11.98
N GLY A 510 11.96 -13.52 -11.96
CA GLY A 510 11.31 -14.64 -12.66
C GLY A 510 10.78 -14.29 -14.07
N PRO A 511 10.01 -15.19 -14.70
CA PRO A 511 9.46 -15.01 -16.05
C PRO A 511 8.24 -14.04 -16.06
N ASP A 512 7.80 -13.59 -17.24
CA ASP A 512 6.94 -12.39 -17.40
C ASP A 512 5.46 -12.67 -17.71
N ALA A 513 4.99 -13.91 -17.61
CA ALA A 513 3.59 -14.24 -17.81
C ALA A 513 2.69 -13.52 -16.79
N ASN A 514 1.65 -12.83 -17.26
CA ASN A 514 0.75 -12.06 -16.40
C ASN A 514 -0.29 -12.92 -15.66
N ASN A 515 -0.72 -14.02 -16.27
CA ASN A 515 -1.81 -14.86 -15.78
C ASN A 515 -1.40 -16.33 -15.75
N ASP A 516 -1.98 -17.08 -14.82
CA ASP A 516 -1.89 -18.54 -14.83
C ASP A 516 -2.60 -19.07 -16.09
N ASP A 517 -2.04 -20.12 -16.69
CA ASP A 517 -2.65 -20.81 -17.82
C ASP A 517 -2.65 -22.32 -17.54
N PRO A 518 -3.82 -22.99 -17.50
CA PRO A 518 -3.92 -24.42 -17.22
C PRO A 518 -3.09 -25.33 -18.14
N ASN A 519 -2.75 -24.86 -19.35
CA ASN A 519 -1.97 -25.55 -20.35
C ASN A 519 -0.47 -25.19 -20.30
N ARG A 520 -0.09 -24.03 -19.74
CA ARG A 520 1.34 -23.62 -19.67
C ARG A 520 1.93 -23.73 -18.28
N GLY A 521 1.17 -23.39 -17.25
CA GLY A 521 1.62 -23.32 -15.86
C GLY A 521 1.35 -21.95 -15.21
N PRO A 522 2.03 -21.64 -14.11
CA PRO A 522 1.80 -20.42 -13.34
C PRO A 522 2.22 -19.15 -14.09
N ARG A 523 1.63 -18.02 -13.72
CA ARG A 523 2.14 -16.69 -14.00
C ARG A 523 3.55 -16.52 -13.44
N GLY A 524 4.22 -15.45 -13.84
CA GLY A 524 5.52 -15.10 -13.30
C GLY A 524 5.48 -14.78 -11.80
N TYR A 525 6.56 -15.11 -11.10
CA TYR A 525 6.87 -14.56 -9.76
C TYR A 525 8.33 -14.11 -9.70
N ASP A 526 8.58 -13.02 -8.97
CA ASP A 526 9.91 -12.77 -8.42
C ASP A 526 10.01 -13.43 -7.05
N GLU A 527 11.22 -13.77 -6.65
CA GLU A 527 11.46 -14.56 -5.45
C GLU A 527 12.58 -13.96 -4.60
N ILE A 528 12.41 -14.01 -3.29
CA ILE A 528 13.52 -14.06 -2.36
C ILE A 528 13.71 -15.51 -1.97
N ASN A 529 14.92 -16.03 -2.14
CA ASN A 529 15.26 -17.41 -1.90
C ASN A 529 16.20 -17.55 -0.69
N GLN A 530 16.17 -18.72 -0.06
CA GLN A 530 17.02 -19.07 1.08
C GLN A 530 17.58 -20.49 0.91
N ALA A 531 18.91 -20.60 0.93
CA ALA A 531 19.62 -21.87 0.98
C ALA A 531 20.29 -22.06 2.34
N LYS A 532 19.62 -22.80 3.24
CA LYS A 532 20.23 -23.27 4.50
C LYS A 532 21.31 -24.33 4.25
N LYS A 533 21.24 -25.00 3.09
CA LYS A 533 22.19 -25.99 2.57
C LYS A 533 22.15 -25.98 1.04
N ALA A 534 23.13 -26.61 0.41
CA ALA A 534 23.14 -26.79 -1.04
C ALA A 534 21.87 -27.50 -1.55
N GLY A 535 21.37 -27.13 -2.74
CA GLY A 535 20.07 -27.60 -3.22
C GLY A 535 19.72 -27.23 -4.67
N ASN A 536 18.62 -27.81 -5.15
CA ASN A 536 17.96 -27.43 -6.41
C ASN A 536 16.75 -26.54 -6.07
N PHE A 537 16.68 -25.35 -6.67
CA PHE A 537 15.65 -24.33 -6.45
C PHE A 537 14.67 -24.22 -7.65
N GLY A 538 14.73 -25.18 -8.57
CA GLY A 538 13.60 -25.55 -9.41
C GLY A 538 13.52 -24.88 -10.79
N TYR A 539 14.06 -23.68 -11.01
CA TYR A 539 13.95 -23.01 -12.30
C TYR A 539 14.65 -23.80 -13.44
N PRO A 540 14.08 -23.90 -14.66
CA PRO A 540 12.85 -23.26 -15.16
C PRO A 540 11.59 -24.13 -15.01
N MET A 541 11.66 -25.25 -14.29
CA MET A 541 10.52 -26.19 -14.18
C MET A 541 9.48 -25.72 -13.16
N PHE A 542 9.91 -24.94 -12.18
CA PHE A 542 9.08 -24.43 -11.10
C PHE A 542 9.37 -22.95 -10.82
N VAL A 543 8.44 -22.30 -10.13
CA VAL A 543 8.54 -20.92 -9.64
C VAL A 543 7.71 -20.77 -8.35
N GLY A 544 8.04 -19.80 -7.50
CA GLY A 544 7.36 -19.51 -6.24
C GLY A 544 7.44 -20.68 -5.27
N ASN A 545 6.28 -21.12 -4.76
CA ASN A 545 6.19 -22.28 -3.88
C ASN A 545 6.21 -23.61 -4.65
N ASN A 546 7.21 -23.80 -5.51
CA ASN A 546 7.31 -24.93 -6.44
C ASN A 546 6.10 -25.10 -7.38
N TYR A 547 5.46 -24.01 -7.79
CA TYR A 547 4.37 -24.08 -8.77
C TYR A 547 4.90 -24.62 -10.10
N PRO A 548 4.36 -25.75 -10.61
CA PRO A 548 4.96 -26.44 -11.74
C PRO A 548 4.52 -25.87 -13.08
N TYR A 549 5.49 -25.62 -13.96
CA TYR A 549 5.23 -25.46 -15.38
C TYR A 549 4.87 -26.81 -16.03
N ARG A 550 4.27 -26.75 -17.21
CA ARG A 550 3.93 -27.93 -18.01
C ARG A 550 4.93 -28.10 -19.14
N LEU A 551 5.20 -29.36 -19.49
CA LEU A 551 5.88 -29.65 -20.75
C LEU A 551 5.06 -29.05 -21.89
N TYR A 552 5.75 -28.39 -22.83
CA TYR A 552 5.11 -27.77 -23.98
C TYR A 552 5.87 -28.14 -25.24
N ASN A 553 5.17 -28.68 -26.24
CA ASN A 553 5.76 -29.02 -27.52
C ASN A 553 5.66 -27.81 -28.45
N TYR A 554 6.80 -27.14 -28.69
CA TYR A 554 6.88 -25.97 -29.56
C TYR A 554 6.81 -26.30 -31.06
N GLU A 555 6.79 -27.58 -31.46
CA GLU A 555 6.53 -28.02 -32.84
C GLU A 555 5.02 -28.14 -33.11
N THR A 556 4.22 -28.58 -32.12
CA THR A 556 2.78 -28.88 -32.29
C THR A 556 1.84 -27.93 -31.55
N GLY A 557 2.32 -27.26 -30.50
CA GLY A 557 1.54 -26.43 -29.58
C GLY A 557 0.85 -27.22 -28.46
N GLU A 558 1.12 -28.53 -28.34
CA GLU A 558 0.48 -29.40 -27.36
C GLU A 558 1.15 -29.31 -25.98
N SER A 559 0.32 -29.36 -24.94
CA SER A 559 0.77 -29.31 -23.55
C SER A 559 0.75 -30.70 -22.90
N GLY A 560 1.86 -31.06 -22.26
CA GLY A 560 2.06 -32.32 -21.57
C GLY A 560 1.74 -32.26 -20.07
N PRO A 561 2.25 -33.23 -19.29
CA PRO A 561 2.11 -33.20 -17.83
C PRO A 561 2.90 -32.04 -17.21
N ALA A 562 2.47 -31.63 -16.02
CA ALA A 562 3.24 -30.75 -15.13
C ALA A 562 4.50 -31.46 -14.64
N PHE A 563 5.58 -30.69 -14.37
CA PHE A 563 6.77 -31.23 -13.72
C PHE A 563 6.47 -31.64 -12.27
N ASP A 564 7.19 -32.66 -11.78
CA ASP A 564 7.09 -33.16 -10.39
C ASP A 564 8.22 -32.56 -9.53
N PRO A 565 7.93 -31.72 -8.52
CA PRO A 565 8.96 -31.07 -7.69
C PRO A 565 9.76 -32.06 -6.84
N GLU A 566 9.20 -33.23 -6.49
CA GLU A 566 9.92 -34.25 -5.71
C GLU A 566 10.89 -35.05 -6.58
N LYS A 567 10.61 -35.16 -7.88
CA LYS A 567 11.42 -35.92 -8.84
C LYS A 567 11.54 -35.19 -10.18
N PRO A 568 12.19 -34.02 -10.26
CA PRO A 568 12.26 -33.28 -11.49
C PRO A 568 13.11 -34.00 -12.55
N VAL A 569 12.67 -33.98 -13.79
CA VAL A 569 13.33 -34.66 -14.91
C VAL A 569 13.70 -33.64 -15.99
N ASN A 570 15.01 -33.45 -16.21
CA ASN A 570 15.51 -32.63 -17.31
C ASN A 570 15.65 -33.46 -18.59
N ASN A 571 14.57 -33.48 -19.38
CA ASN A 571 14.47 -34.18 -20.66
C ASN A 571 14.82 -33.30 -21.88
N SER A 572 15.41 -32.11 -21.69
CA SER A 572 15.83 -31.27 -22.82
C SER A 572 16.87 -31.99 -23.68
N ARG A 573 16.75 -31.86 -25.01
CA ARG A 573 17.78 -32.29 -25.97
C ARG A 573 19.15 -31.64 -25.73
N ASN A 574 19.17 -30.48 -25.06
CA ASN A 574 20.37 -29.69 -24.78
C ASN A 574 20.96 -29.97 -23.37
N ASN A 575 20.39 -30.89 -22.60
CA ASN A 575 20.91 -31.25 -21.28
C ASN A 575 22.16 -32.13 -21.42
N THR A 576 23.28 -31.65 -20.88
CA THR A 576 24.56 -32.38 -20.82
C THR A 576 24.88 -32.91 -19.41
N GLY A 577 23.96 -32.70 -18.45
CA GLY A 577 24.08 -33.14 -17.07
C GLY A 577 23.28 -34.39 -16.75
N ILE A 578 23.11 -34.67 -15.45
CA ILE A 578 22.20 -35.72 -14.99
C ILE A 578 20.76 -35.41 -15.40
N LYS A 579 20.00 -36.46 -15.72
CA LYS A 579 18.60 -36.35 -16.16
C LYS A 579 17.63 -36.23 -14.98
N ASN A 580 17.82 -37.04 -13.95
CA ASN A 580 16.99 -37.02 -12.74
C ASN A 580 17.65 -36.05 -11.74
N LEU A 581 16.96 -34.96 -11.45
CA LEU A 581 17.49 -33.89 -10.60
C LEU A 581 17.14 -34.15 -9.12
N PRO A 582 17.87 -33.54 -8.18
CA PRO A 582 17.44 -33.46 -6.79
C PRO A 582 16.06 -32.79 -6.68
N PRO A 583 15.28 -33.09 -5.61
CA PRO A 583 14.01 -32.41 -5.34
C PRO A 583 14.16 -30.88 -5.33
N ALA A 584 13.17 -30.19 -5.88
CA ALA A 584 13.11 -28.74 -5.91
C ALA A 584 12.73 -28.18 -4.52
N GLN A 585 13.44 -27.16 -4.07
CA GLN A 585 13.14 -26.42 -2.85
C GLN A 585 12.33 -25.17 -3.21
N PRO A 586 11.25 -24.86 -2.47
CA PRO A 586 10.42 -23.70 -2.74
C PRO A 586 11.14 -22.40 -2.37
N ALA A 587 10.70 -21.29 -2.99
CA ALA A 587 11.15 -19.95 -2.63
C ALA A 587 10.81 -19.61 -1.16
N PHE A 588 11.60 -18.71 -0.57
CA PHE A 588 11.40 -18.25 0.80
C PHE A 588 10.26 -17.22 0.88
N ILE A 589 10.22 -16.28 -0.09
CA ILE A 589 9.14 -15.30 -0.32
C ILE A 589 8.94 -15.21 -1.84
N TRP A 590 7.69 -15.14 -2.32
CA TRP A 590 7.40 -15.01 -3.76
C TRP A 590 6.25 -14.05 -4.05
N TYR A 591 6.35 -13.30 -5.15
CA TYR A 591 5.28 -12.37 -5.53
C TYR A 591 5.19 -12.08 -7.04
N PRO A 592 3.97 -11.95 -7.59
CA PRO A 592 3.75 -11.61 -8.99
C PRO A 592 3.70 -10.08 -9.19
N TYR A 593 3.38 -9.65 -10.41
CA TYR A 593 3.06 -8.24 -10.72
C TYR A 593 1.84 -7.74 -9.93
N ALA A 594 0.83 -8.59 -9.77
CA ALA A 594 -0.33 -8.33 -8.92
C ALA A 594 0.02 -8.44 -7.42
N LYS A 595 -0.91 -8.03 -6.55
CA LYS A 595 -0.78 -8.26 -5.11
C LYS A 595 -0.62 -9.76 -4.83
N SER A 596 0.39 -10.12 -4.03
CA SER A 596 0.61 -11.51 -3.64
C SER A 596 -0.48 -11.92 -2.62
N PRO A 597 -1.14 -13.09 -2.80
CA PRO A 597 -2.05 -13.62 -1.80
C PRO A 597 -1.29 -14.15 -0.57
N ASP A 598 -0.07 -14.64 -0.77
CA ASP A 598 0.76 -15.24 0.29
C ASP A 598 1.60 -14.20 1.03
N PHE A 599 1.95 -13.10 0.35
CA PHE A 599 2.74 -12.00 0.92
C PHE A 599 2.17 -10.62 0.55
N PRO A 600 0.95 -10.27 0.99
CA PRO A 600 0.26 -9.02 0.67
C PRO A 600 1.11 -7.75 0.82
N SER A 601 1.99 -7.71 1.82
CA SER A 601 2.76 -6.52 2.16
C SER A 601 3.79 -6.10 1.10
N VAL A 602 4.17 -6.99 0.16
CA VAL A 602 5.10 -6.67 -0.95
C VAL A 602 4.48 -5.79 -2.03
N GLY A 603 3.16 -5.59 -1.99
CA GLY A 603 2.42 -4.73 -2.91
C GLY A 603 2.27 -5.31 -4.32
N SER A 604 2.05 -4.42 -5.29
CA SER A 604 1.91 -4.70 -6.74
C SER A 604 2.79 -3.74 -7.56
N GLY A 605 2.92 -4.00 -8.86
CA GLY A 605 3.73 -3.21 -9.80
C GLY A 605 4.86 -4.04 -10.42
N GLY A 606 5.78 -3.38 -11.13
CA GLY A 606 7.04 -3.95 -11.58
C GLY A 606 7.77 -4.65 -10.44
N ARG A 607 8.64 -5.61 -10.77
CA ARG A 607 9.24 -6.52 -9.79
C ARG A 607 10.69 -6.75 -10.14
N ASN A 608 11.54 -6.62 -9.13
CA ASN A 608 12.94 -6.98 -9.19
C ASN A 608 13.46 -7.20 -7.76
N ALA A 609 13.24 -8.41 -7.26
CA ALA A 609 13.60 -8.83 -5.92
C ALA A 609 15.13 -8.86 -5.72
N MET A 610 15.60 -8.36 -4.58
CA MET A 610 17.01 -8.39 -4.18
C MET A 610 17.17 -8.73 -2.69
N ALA A 611 18.25 -9.45 -2.36
CA ALA A 611 18.58 -9.83 -0.99
C ALA A 611 19.68 -8.94 -0.42
N GLY A 612 19.42 -8.35 0.74
CA GLY A 612 20.39 -7.59 1.53
C GLY A 612 20.97 -8.40 2.70
N PRO A 613 21.70 -7.75 3.62
CA PRO A 613 22.37 -8.42 4.72
C PRO A 613 21.39 -8.87 5.83
N VAL A 614 21.76 -9.95 6.53
CA VAL A 614 21.20 -10.26 7.87
C VAL A 614 21.99 -9.46 8.91
N TYR A 615 21.28 -8.71 9.75
CA TYR A 615 21.91 -7.81 10.71
C TYR A 615 22.16 -8.48 12.07
N TYR A 616 23.38 -8.34 12.58
CA TYR A 616 23.80 -8.81 13.90
C TYR A 616 24.46 -7.68 14.66
N ASN A 617 23.81 -7.18 15.71
CA ASN A 617 24.27 -6.00 16.43
C ASN A 617 25.64 -6.21 17.11
N GLU A 618 25.98 -7.46 17.46
CA GLU A 618 27.23 -7.84 18.10
C GLU A 618 28.46 -7.67 17.20
N LEU A 619 28.26 -7.57 15.89
CA LEU A 619 29.34 -7.41 14.91
C LEU A 619 29.79 -5.95 14.74
N TYR A 620 29.08 -4.99 15.35
CA TYR A 620 29.26 -3.56 15.04
C TYR A 620 29.36 -2.67 16.30
N PRO A 621 30.03 -1.51 16.21
CA PRO A 621 30.15 -0.55 17.31
C PRO A 621 28.79 -0.02 17.78
N LYS A 622 28.58 0.07 19.10
CA LYS A 622 27.29 0.47 19.68
C LYS A 622 26.86 1.88 19.29
N GLU A 623 27.82 2.76 19.03
CA GLU A 623 27.63 4.19 18.76
C GLU A 623 27.04 4.47 17.37
N THR A 624 27.22 3.54 16.43
CA THR A 624 26.90 3.76 15.00
C THR A 624 25.98 2.70 14.41
N ARG A 625 25.83 1.56 15.09
CA ARG A 625 25.00 0.44 14.65
C ARG A 625 23.50 0.73 14.72
N LEU A 626 22.71 -0.05 13.98
CA LEU A 626 21.25 -0.04 14.07
C LEU A 626 20.76 -0.52 15.46
N PRO A 627 19.52 -0.16 15.86
CA PRO A 627 18.92 -0.62 17.10
C PRO A 627 18.90 -2.14 17.25
N ASP A 628 18.96 -2.61 18.49
CA ASP A 628 18.87 -4.03 18.85
C ASP A 628 17.58 -4.69 18.34
N TYR A 629 16.53 -3.90 18.06
CA TYR A 629 15.28 -4.37 17.42
C TYR A 629 15.52 -5.12 16.11
N TYR A 630 16.49 -4.69 15.29
CA TYR A 630 16.77 -5.32 14.00
C TYR A 630 17.71 -6.52 14.10
N ASN A 631 18.17 -6.86 15.31
CA ASN A 631 19.09 -7.98 15.49
C ASN A 631 18.47 -9.28 15.00
N ASN A 632 19.23 -10.06 14.22
CA ASN A 632 18.79 -11.26 13.53
C ASN A 632 17.64 -11.05 12.52
N LYS A 633 17.46 -9.84 11.99
CA LYS A 633 16.53 -9.58 10.89
C LYS A 633 17.25 -9.54 9.54
N PHE A 634 16.57 -10.03 8.50
CA PHE A 634 17.07 -10.05 7.13
C PHE A 634 16.46 -8.91 6.32
N PHE A 635 17.31 -8.03 5.79
CA PHE A 635 16.86 -6.96 4.92
C PHE A 635 16.68 -7.46 3.49
N ILE A 636 15.48 -7.26 2.96
CA ILE A 636 15.15 -7.47 1.55
C ILE A 636 14.76 -6.14 0.92
N TYR A 637 14.94 -6.01 -0.38
CA TYR A 637 14.58 -4.79 -1.10
C TYR A 637 14.15 -5.11 -2.52
N ASP A 638 13.36 -4.23 -3.11
CA ASP A 638 12.91 -4.35 -4.49
C ASP A 638 13.34 -3.11 -5.30
N TRP A 639 14.03 -3.37 -6.39
CA TRP A 639 14.59 -2.32 -7.23
C TRP A 639 13.53 -1.57 -8.04
N MET A 640 12.45 -2.24 -8.47
CA MET A 640 11.36 -1.61 -9.21
C MET A 640 10.42 -0.83 -8.29
N ARG A 641 10.03 -1.42 -7.17
CA ARG A 641 9.03 -0.88 -6.23
C ARG A 641 9.62 0.08 -5.20
N GLY A 642 10.95 0.11 -5.06
CA GLY A 642 11.66 1.11 -4.27
C GLY A 642 11.45 1.01 -2.76
N TRP A 643 11.17 -0.19 -2.24
CA TRP A 643 11.03 -0.42 -0.80
C TRP A 643 12.18 -1.24 -0.22
N ILE A 644 12.40 -1.09 1.09
CA ILE A 644 13.20 -2.00 1.92
C ILE A 644 12.25 -2.60 2.97
N LYS A 645 12.41 -3.89 3.26
CA LYS A 645 11.69 -4.57 4.34
C LYS A 645 12.66 -5.36 5.22
N ALA A 646 12.35 -5.43 6.51
CA ALA A 646 13.04 -6.29 7.46
C ALA A 646 12.21 -7.55 7.71
N VAL A 647 12.80 -8.71 7.49
CA VAL A 647 12.20 -10.02 7.70
C VAL A 647 12.65 -10.56 9.05
N THR A 648 11.67 -10.95 9.86
CA THR A 648 11.86 -11.64 11.14
C THR A 648 11.76 -13.14 10.91
N PHE A 649 12.70 -13.88 11.49
CA PHE A 649 12.73 -15.33 11.44
C PHE A 649 12.05 -15.98 12.64
N ASP A 650 11.53 -17.20 12.45
CA ASP A 650 11.23 -18.09 13.57
C ASP A 650 12.53 -18.71 14.14
N LYS A 651 12.41 -19.50 15.21
CA LYS A 651 13.55 -20.20 15.85
C LYS A 651 14.33 -21.13 14.92
N ASP A 652 13.71 -21.60 13.84
CA ASP A 652 14.28 -22.54 12.88
C ASP A 652 14.80 -21.82 11.63
N ASN A 653 14.83 -20.48 11.65
CA ASN A 653 15.22 -19.60 10.54
C ASN A 653 14.26 -19.65 9.33
N ASN A 654 12.98 -19.97 9.54
CA ASN A 654 11.94 -19.81 8.51
C ASN A 654 11.30 -18.42 8.60
N PHE A 655 10.53 -18.07 7.57
CA PHE A 655 9.78 -16.81 7.52
C PHE A 655 8.77 -16.76 8.67
N SER A 656 8.82 -15.71 9.49
CA SER A 656 7.82 -15.46 10.53
C SER A 656 6.98 -14.21 10.24
N LYS A 657 7.64 -13.12 9.85
CA LYS A 657 7.02 -11.81 9.60
C LYS A 657 7.92 -10.97 8.71
N MET A 658 7.36 -10.00 8.00
CA MET A 658 8.14 -8.89 7.44
C MET A 658 7.49 -7.54 7.77
N GLU A 659 8.32 -6.52 7.95
CA GLU A 659 7.85 -5.14 8.15
C GLU A 659 8.56 -4.16 7.19
N PRO A 660 7.91 -3.05 6.81
CA PRO A 660 8.59 -2.00 6.05
C PRO A 660 9.73 -1.36 6.87
N PHE A 661 10.83 -1.04 6.20
CA PHE A 661 11.94 -0.27 6.76
C PHE A 661 12.04 1.08 6.05
N MET A 662 11.85 2.16 6.79
CA MET A 662 11.78 3.54 6.27
C MET A 662 10.76 3.75 5.11
N PRO A 663 9.48 3.36 5.28
CA PRO A 663 8.48 3.43 4.21
C PRO A 663 8.18 4.85 3.67
N GLY A 664 8.44 5.91 4.44
CA GLY A 664 8.32 7.29 4.00
C GLY A 664 9.53 7.80 3.21
N THR A 665 10.60 7.02 3.12
CA THR A 665 11.85 7.41 2.46
C THR A 665 11.88 6.98 0.99
N LYS A 666 12.21 7.93 0.11
CA LYS A 666 12.37 7.65 -1.33
C LYS A 666 13.72 6.99 -1.63
N PHE A 667 13.68 5.83 -2.27
CA PHE A 667 14.83 5.15 -2.83
C PHE A 667 14.78 5.13 -4.37
N ASN A 668 15.92 5.38 -5.03
CA ASN A 668 16.01 5.50 -6.48
C ASN A 668 16.60 4.22 -7.08
N ALA A 669 15.81 3.15 -7.05
CA ALA A 669 16.16 1.85 -7.62
C ALA A 669 17.46 1.28 -7.04
N ILE A 670 17.39 0.83 -5.79
CA ILE A 670 18.53 0.29 -5.02
C ILE A 670 19.05 -0.94 -5.74
N ILE A 671 20.26 -0.85 -6.30
CA ILE A 671 20.90 -1.94 -7.03
C ILE A 671 21.78 -2.80 -6.13
N ASP A 672 22.24 -2.24 -5.01
CA ASP A 672 23.08 -2.95 -4.05
C ASP A 672 22.95 -2.38 -2.62
N MET A 673 23.13 -3.24 -1.62
CA MET A 673 23.00 -2.92 -0.20
C MET A 673 24.04 -3.70 0.62
N GLU A 674 24.86 -3.00 1.40
CA GLU A 674 25.88 -3.61 2.24
C GLU A 674 25.88 -3.03 3.67
N MET A 675 26.22 -3.85 4.66
CA MET A 675 26.56 -3.37 6.00
C MET A 675 28.03 -2.96 6.06
N GLY A 676 28.30 -1.69 6.36
CA GLY A 676 29.65 -1.22 6.62
C GLY A 676 30.21 -1.79 7.93
N PRO A 677 31.54 -1.76 8.13
CA PRO A 677 32.17 -2.18 9.40
C PRO A 677 31.78 -1.30 10.60
N ASP A 678 31.13 -0.15 10.36
CA ASP A 678 30.54 0.72 11.36
C ASP A 678 29.07 0.36 11.71
N GLY A 679 28.50 -0.68 11.11
CA GLY A 679 27.12 -1.13 11.38
C GLY A 679 26.04 -0.29 10.75
N ARG A 680 26.39 0.58 9.78
CA ARG A 680 25.45 1.35 8.98
C ARG A 680 25.14 0.63 7.67
N ILE A 681 23.95 0.88 7.12
CA ILE A 681 23.58 0.38 5.80
C ILE A 681 24.06 1.37 4.75
N TYR A 682 24.83 0.88 3.79
CA TYR A 682 25.20 1.60 2.58
C TYR A 682 24.31 1.13 1.44
N LEU A 683 23.88 2.07 0.60
CA LEU A 683 23.00 1.83 -0.54
C LEU A 683 23.64 2.36 -1.82
N LEU A 684 23.68 1.52 -2.85
CA LEU A 684 23.98 1.93 -4.20
C LEU A 684 22.67 2.04 -4.98
N GLU A 685 22.43 3.19 -5.59
CA GLU A 685 21.20 3.51 -6.30
C GLU A 685 21.49 3.67 -7.79
N TYR A 686 20.80 2.90 -8.63
CA TYR A 686 20.97 2.93 -10.09
C TYR A 686 20.39 4.21 -10.72
N GLY A 687 19.39 4.80 -10.07
CA GLY A 687 18.64 5.94 -10.60
C GLY A 687 17.56 5.55 -11.62
N ASN A 688 16.73 6.52 -12.00
CA ASN A 688 15.60 6.28 -12.89
C ASN A 688 16.02 6.33 -14.36
N GLY A 689 16.15 5.16 -14.98
CA GLY A 689 16.41 5.00 -16.41
C GLY A 689 17.48 3.96 -16.72
N TRP A 690 17.05 2.83 -17.28
CA TRP A 690 17.95 1.75 -17.69
C TRP A 690 18.98 2.20 -18.74
N PHE A 691 20.18 1.62 -18.65
CA PHE A 691 21.24 1.77 -19.65
C PHE A 691 21.70 3.22 -19.90
N SER A 692 21.54 4.10 -18.90
CA SER A 692 21.78 5.53 -19.03
C SER A 692 22.49 6.11 -17.79
N LYS A 693 23.13 7.29 -17.96
CA LYS A 693 23.67 8.04 -16.82
C LYS A 693 22.50 8.77 -16.15
N ASN A 694 22.23 8.44 -14.90
CA ASN A 694 21.07 8.94 -14.19
C ASN A 694 21.48 10.03 -13.19
N LYS A 695 20.75 11.15 -13.18
CA LYS A 695 21.00 12.28 -12.26
C LYS A 695 20.73 11.93 -10.80
N ASP A 696 19.92 10.92 -10.58
CA ASP A 696 19.49 10.40 -9.29
C ASP A 696 20.13 9.06 -8.94
N ALA A 697 21.04 8.54 -9.78
CA ALA A 697 21.97 7.49 -9.36
C ALA A 697 22.84 8.03 -8.22
N GLY A 698 23.10 7.22 -7.20
CA GLY A 698 23.75 7.72 -6.01
C GLY A 698 24.32 6.65 -5.11
N LEU A 699 25.14 7.12 -4.17
CA LEU A 699 25.66 6.36 -3.05
C LEU A 699 25.13 7.02 -1.80
N SER A 700 24.37 6.27 -1.02
CA SER A 700 23.70 6.75 0.18
C SER A 700 24.08 5.87 1.38
N ARG A 701 23.90 6.41 2.58
CA ARG A 701 24.10 5.70 3.85
C ARG A 701 22.91 5.96 4.76
N ILE A 702 22.50 4.96 5.52
CA ILE A 702 21.47 5.08 6.53
C ILE A 702 22.12 5.21 7.91
N ASP A 703 21.83 6.31 8.59
CA ASP A 703 22.25 6.63 9.94
C ASP A 703 21.09 6.45 10.92
N TYR A 704 21.35 5.90 12.12
CA TYR A 704 20.38 5.83 13.21
C TYR A 704 20.72 6.84 14.32
N ASN A 705 19.76 7.71 14.65
CA ASN A 705 19.86 8.65 15.76
C ASN A 705 19.15 8.10 17.01
N GLY A 706 19.92 7.40 17.85
CA GLY A 706 19.46 6.91 19.15
C GLY A 706 19.49 7.95 20.29
N GLY A 707 19.99 9.16 20.02
CA GLY A 707 20.06 10.24 21.01
C GLY A 707 18.75 11.00 21.19
N ASN A 708 18.82 12.12 21.93
CA ASN A 708 17.72 13.07 22.06
C ASN A 708 17.46 13.78 20.72
N ARG A 709 16.21 13.80 20.27
CA ARG A 709 15.82 14.47 19.03
C ARG A 709 15.25 15.84 19.34
N ALA A 710 15.64 16.84 18.56
CA ALA A 710 15.06 18.16 18.68
C ALA A 710 13.57 18.12 18.34
N PRO A 711 12.74 18.92 19.02
CA PRO A 711 11.30 18.93 18.78
C PRO A 711 10.97 19.45 17.37
N VAL A 712 9.80 19.12 16.85
CA VAL A 712 9.28 19.70 15.61
C VAL A 712 8.39 20.89 15.97
N ALA A 713 8.77 22.08 15.50
CA ALA A 713 8.03 23.31 15.74
C ALA A 713 7.06 23.61 14.59
N ASN A 714 5.77 23.74 14.91
CA ASN A 714 4.70 24.11 13.99
C ASN A 714 3.97 25.35 14.53
N ILE A 715 3.54 26.23 13.64
CA ILE A 715 2.82 27.46 13.95
C ILE A 715 1.62 27.62 13.02
N GLU A 716 0.48 27.97 13.61
CA GLU A 716 -0.78 28.28 12.93
C GLU A 716 -1.34 29.60 13.47
N ALA A 717 -2.15 30.28 12.66
CA ALA A 717 -2.86 31.49 13.04
C ALA A 717 -4.34 31.38 12.66
N SER A 718 -5.23 31.94 13.49
CA SER A 718 -6.67 31.99 13.20
C SER A 718 -7.02 32.84 11.98
N LYS A 719 -6.16 33.81 11.65
CA LYS A 719 -6.24 34.70 10.48
C LYS A 719 -4.83 35.12 10.08
N LEU A 720 -4.58 35.26 8.78
CA LEU A 720 -3.29 35.74 8.26
C LEU A 720 -3.24 37.26 8.06
N SER A 721 -4.41 37.89 7.96
CA SER A 721 -4.55 39.32 7.79
C SER A 721 -5.77 39.84 8.54
N GLY A 722 -5.79 41.14 8.80
CA GLY A 722 -7.00 41.83 9.25
C GLY A 722 -6.79 43.31 9.50
N GLY A 723 -7.89 44.07 9.50
CA GLY A 723 -7.88 45.49 9.80
C GLY A 723 -7.49 45.80 11.25
N LEU A 724 -6.94 47.00 11.50
CA LEU A 724 -6.52 47.40 12.85
C LEU A 724 -7.72 47.76 13.76
N PRO A 725 -7.69 47.43 15.07
CA PRO A 725 -6.70 46.56 15.72
C PRO A 725 -6.89 45.09 15.30
N PHE A 726 -5.82 44.45 14.83
CA PHE A 726 -5.86 43.10 14.33
C PHE A 726 -5.61 42.09 15.46
N LYS A 727 -6.68 41.44 15.94
CA LYS A 727 -6.60 40.39 16.95
C LYS A 727 -6.47 39.01 16.28
N VAL A 728 -5.45 38.24 16.68
CA VAL A 728 -5.18 36.91 16.14
C VAL A 728 -4.89 35.91 17.28
N LYS A 729 -5.35 34.67 17.11
CA LYS A 729 -4.94 33.53 17.94
C LYS A 729 -3.84 32.76 17.23
N LEU A 730 -2.71 32.55 17.90
CA LEU A 730 -1.60 31.74 17.42
C LEU A 730 -1.57 30.40 18.16
N SER A 731 -1.30 29.31 17.42
CA SER A 731 -1.30 27.95 17.92
C SER A 731 -0.04 27.21 17.49
N ALA A 732 0.61 26.56 18.44
CA ALA A 732 1.72 25.64 18.27
C ALA A 732 1.30 24.21 18.63
N LYS A 733 -0.01 23.91 18.70
CA LYS A 733 -0.54 22.57 19.02
C LYS A 733 -0.08 21.48 18.05
N GLY A 734 0.28 21.86 16.82
CA GLY A 734 0.90 20.94 15.85
C GLY A 734 2.38 20.65 16.12
N SER A 735 3.00 21.27 17.12
CA SER A 735 4.38 20.99 17.53
C SER A 735 4.43 19.75 18.39
N LYS A 736 5.46 18.91 18.21
CA LYS A 736 5.64 17.68 18.97
C LYS A 736 7.10 17.41 19.23
N ASP A 737 7.38 16.83 20.38
CA ASP A 737 8.68 16.22 20.63
C ASP A 737 8.65 14.77 20.14
N PRO A 738 9.57 14.35 19.24
CA PRO A 738 9.60 12.97 18.77
C PRO A 738 9.82 11.94 19.88
N ASP A 739 10.45 12.31 21.01
CA ASP A 739 10.75 11.44 22.14
C ASP A 739 9.69 11.52 23.27
N GLY A 740 8.62 12.30 23.05
CA GLY A 740 7.53 12.47 24.02
C GLY A 740 7.90 13.39 25.19
N ASP A 741 9.00 14.14 25.09
CA ASP A 741 9.41 15.09 26.11
C ASP A 741 8.42 16.26 26.24
N LYS A 742 8.30 16.81 27.45
CA LYS A 742 7.49 18.02 27.69
C LYS A 742 8.11 19.22 26.98
N LEU A 743 7.24 20.03 26.37
CA LEU A 743 7.63 21.18 25.55
C LEU A 743 7.42 22.53 26.26
N THR A 744 8.25 23.50 25.88
CA THR A 744 8.09 24.93 26.20
C THR A 744 8.16 25.76 24.91
N TYR A 745 7.48 26.90 24.88
CA TYR A 745 7.24 27.69 23.66
C TYR A 745 7.70 29.13 23.84
N LEU A 746 8.58 29.61 22.96
CA LEU A 746 8.98 31.01 22.87
C LEU A 746 8.47 31.61 21.56
N TRP A 747 7.41 32.40 21.65
CA TRP A 747 6.78 33.10 20.54
C TRP A 747 7.56 34.36 20.16
N PHE A 748 7.80 34.54 18.88
CA PHE A 748 8.32 35.74 18.25
C PHE A 748 7.16 36.41 17.51
N LEU A 749 6.85 37.66 17.85
CA LEU A 749 5.62 38.34 17.43
C LEU A 749 5.89 39.52 16.46
N GLY A 750 7.05 39.50 15.80
CA GLY A 750 7.53 40.61 14.97
C GLY A 750 8.01 41.84 15.76
N ASN A 751 8.79 42.72 15.11
CA ASN A 751 9.33 43.96 15.68
C ASN A 751 10.04 43.83 17.04
N GLY A 752 10.71 42.69 17.26
CA GLY A 752 11.46 42.40 18.49
C GLY A 752 10.62 41.88 19.66
N ASN A 753 9.29 41.81 19.54
CA ASN A 753 8.42 41.31 20.59
C ASN A 753 8.53 39.78 20.75
N LYS A 754 8.61 39.30 21.99
CA LYS A 754 8.66 37.87 22.33
C LYS A 754 7.76 37.53 23.52
N LYS A 755 7.30 36.29 23.60
CA LYS A 755 6.50 35.78 24.72
C LYS A 755 6.77 34.29 24.97
N GLU A 756 7.13 33.93 26.20
CA GLU A 756 7.39 32.53 26.59
C GLU A 756 6.17 31.92 27.31
N THR A 757 5.81 30.68 27.00
CA THR A 757 4.67 29.95 27.57
C THR A 757 4.94 28.45 27.69
N THR A 758 4.25 27.77 28.61
CA THR A 758 4.14 26.30 28.64
C THR A 758 2.92 25.80 27.86
N GLU A 759 1.94 26.69 27.63
CA GLU A 759 0.76 26.40 26.82
C GLU A 759 1.08 26.61 25.33
N PRO A 760 0.55 25.75 24.43
CA PRO A 760 0.82 25.83 23.00
C PRO A 760 0.01 26.92 22.28
N GLU A 761 -0.78 27.75 22.97
CA GLU A 761 -1.62 28.77 22.34
C GLU A 761 -1.47 30.14 23.01
N ILE A 762 -1.53 31.20 22.20
CA ILE A 762 -1.59 32.58 22.68
C ILE A 762 -2.57 33.41 21.85
N GLU A 763 -3.13 34.47 22.44
CA GLU A 763 -3.76 35.56 21.69
C GLU A 763 -2.84 36.78 21.67
N TYR A 764 -2.80 37.48 20.54
CA TYR A 764 -2.06 38.73 20.36
C TYR A 764 -2.85 39.75 19.54
N THR A 765 -2.60 41.04 19.75
CA THR A 765 -3.29 42.13 19.05
C THR A 765 -2.27 43.10 18.44
N PHE A 766 -2.29 43.24 17.12
CA PHE A 766 -1.47 44.20 16.39
C PHE A 766 -2.24 45.52 16.24
N THR A 767 -1.64 46.62 16.69
CA THR A 767 -2.24 47.96 16.68
C THR A 767 -1.60 48.89 15.66
N THR A 768 -0.52 48.47 15.01
CA THR A 768 0.20 49.23 13.99
C THR A 768 0.13 48.47 12.66
N ALA A 769 -0.03 49.21 11.57
CA ALA A 769 -0.05 48.63 10.23
C ALA A 769 1.33 48.09 9.87
N GLY A 770 1.38 46.92 9.25
CA GLY A 770 2.64 46.35 8.77
C GLY A 770 2.64 44.83 8.67
N GLU A 771 3.76 44.32 8.17
CA GLU A 771 4.05 42.90 8.03
C GLU A 771 4.80 42.40 9.27
N TYR A 772 4.28 41.34 9.89
CA TYR A 772 4.81 40.75 11.10
C TYR A 772 5.17 39.29 10.86
N ALA A 773 6.47 39.02 10.73
CA ALA A 773 7.01 37.68 10.73
C ALA A 773 6.91 37.09 12.14
N VAL A 774 5.90 36.24 12.37
CA VAL A 774 5.74 35.52 13.64
C VAL A 774 6.31 34.11 13.56
N ALA A 775 6.88 33.61 14.65
CA ALA A 775 7.43 32.26 14.73
C ALA A 775 7.34 31.75 16.17
N VAL A 776 7.54 30.45 16.37
CA VAL A 776 7.68 29.86 17.71
C VAL A 776 8.94 29.02 17.78
N GLU A 777 9.74 29.21 18.82
CA GLU A 777 10.78 28.26 19.22
C GLU A 777 10.18 27.28 20.23
N VAL A 778 10.36 25.99 19.95
CA VAL A 778 9.90 24.90 20.79
C VAL A 778 11.13 24.24 21.40
N LYS A 779 11.11 24.06 22.71
CA LYS A 779 12.21 23.48 23.47
C LYS A 779 11.75 22.28 24.28
N ASP A 780 12.49 21.19 24.20
CA ASP A 780 12.25 19.97 24.96
C ASP A 780 12.84 20.03 26.39
N SER A 781 12.57 18.99 27.17
CA SER A 781 13.03 18.88 28.57
C SER A 781 14.53 18.62 28.71
N LYS A 782 15.20 18.16 27.65
CA LYS A 782 16.63 17.83 27.60
C LYS A 782 17.48 18.92 26.95
N GLY A 783 16.86 20.03 26.55
CA GLY A 783 17.49 21.26 26.11
C GLY A 783 17.59 21.46 24.60
N ALA A 784 17.09 20.55 23.76
CA ALA A 784 17.09 20.79 22.31
C ALA A 784 15.97 21.75 21.92
N VAL A 785 16.24 22.57 20.89
CA VAL A 785 15.38 23.67 20.46
C VAL A 785 15.22 23.65 18.95
N THR A 786 14.00 23.86 18.49
CA THR A 786 13.69 24.04 17.06
C THR A 786 12.79 25.25 16.88
N ARG A 787 13.01 26.01 15.80
CA ARG A 787 12.15 27.14 15.43
C ARG A 787 11.23 26.76 14.29
N SER A 788 9.97 27.18 14.38
CA SER A 788 9.01 27.01 13.28
C SER A 788 9.47 27.83 12.07
N LYS A 789 8.92 27.50 10.89
CA LYS A 789 8.95 28.44 9.77
C LYS A 789 8.29 29.76 10.21
N GLY A 790 8.75 30.87 9.65
CA GLY A 790 8.10 32.16 9.83
C GLY A 790 6.72 32.16 9.18
N LEU A 791 5.73 32.67 9.90
CA LEU A 791 4.39 32.92 9.43
C LEU A 791 4.21 34.43 9.30
N GLU A 792 3.97 34.90 8.08
CA GLU A 792 3.76 36.33 7.84
C GLU A 792 2.32 36.71 8.14
N LEU A 793 2.14 37.66 9.07
CA LEU A 793 0.85 38.27 9.39
C LEU A 793 0.79 39.71 8.89
N TYR A 794 -0.35 40.09 8.32
CA TYR A 794 -0.55 41.41 7.73
C TYR A 794 -1.58 42.18 8.55
N ALA A 795 -1.10 43.11 9.38
CA ALA A 795 -2.00 43.98 10.12
C ALA A 795 -2.28 45.24 9.30
N GLY A 796 -3.56 45.52 9.05
CA GLY A 796 -4.02 46.75 8.39
C GLY A 796 -4.65 46.59 6.99
N ASN A 797 -4.87 45.37 6.49
CA ASN A 797 -5.65 45.08 5.27
C ASN A 797 -6.51 43.82 5.50
N GLU A 798 -7.80 43.82 5.15
CA GLU A 798 -8.71 42.66 5.29
C GLU A 798 -8.87 41.94 3.94
N THR A 799 -9.26 40.66 3.93
CA THR A 799 -9.55 39.96 2.67
C THR A 799 -10.88 40.45 2.08
N PRO A 800 -10.96 40.76 0.76
CA PRO A 800 -12.21 41.19 0.12
C PRO A 800 -13.33 40.14 0.20
N ASP A 801 -14.55 40.56 0.52
CA ASP A 801 -15.78 39.75 0.46
C ASP A 801 -16.35 39.80 -0.96
N VAL A 802 -16.12 38.74 -1.74
CA VAL A 802 -16.67 38.55 -3.09
C VAL A 802 -17.93 37.71 -2.99
N LYS A 803 -19.01 38.11 -3.67
CA LYS A 803 -20.27 37.37 -3.73
C LYS A 803 -20.78 37.26 -5.15
N VAL A 804 -21.08 36.03 -5.58
CA VAL A 804 -21.81 35.75 -6.81
C VAL A 804 -23.28 35.56 -6.43
N ASP A 805 -24.19 36.21 -7.14
CA ASP A 805 -25.64 36.09 -6.96
C ASP A 805 -26.32 35.72 -8.28
N ILE A 806 -27.36 34.87 -8.20
CA ILE A 806 -28.21 34.49 -9.33
C ILE A 806 -29.60 35.12 -9.16
N THR A 807 -30.11 35.72 -10.24
CA THR A 807 -31.49 36.19 -10.32
C THR A 807 -32.36 35.14 -10.97
N GLY A 808 -33.43 34.71 -10.29
CA GLY A 808 -34.32 33.64 -10.75
C GLY A 808 -34.11 32.36 -9.96
N ASN A 809 -34.11 31.21 -10.64
CA ASN A 809 -33.88 29.92 -9.99
C ASN A 809 -32.39 29.78 -9.61
N LYS A 810 -32.13 29.55 -8.33
CA LYS A 810 -30.79 29.48 -7.73
C LYS A 810 -30.24 28.05 -7.66
N MET A 811 -31.02 27.05 -8.07
CA MET A 811 -30.62 25.65 -8.04
C MET A 811 -30.46 25.06 -9.44
N PHE A 812 -31.32 25.45 -10.38
CA PHE A 812 -31.41 24.85 -11.70
C PHE A 812 -31.16 25.87 -12.81
N TYR A 813 -30.40 25.46 -13.82
CA TYR A 813 -30.47 26.12 -15.12
C TYR A 813 -31.60 25.51 -15.96
N PHE A 814 -32.21 26.29 -16.85
CA PHE A 814 -33.23 25.78 -17.76
C PHE A 814 -32.72 25.90 -19.21
N PRO A 815 -32.66 24.79 -19.97
CA PRO A 815 -32.16 24.80 -21.34
C PRO A 815 -32.84 25.87 -22.21
N GLY A 816 -32.04 26.63 -22.96
CA GLY A 816 -32.52 27.72 -23.81
C GLY A 816 -32.98 28.99 -23.08
N LYS A 817 -32.84 29.06 -21.74
CA LYS A 817 -33.04 30.28 -20.94
C LYS A 817 -31.67 30.78 -20.46
N LEU A 818 -31.47 32.09 -20.53
CA LEU A 818 -30.26 32.73 -20.02
C LEU A 818 -30.27 32.75 -18.49
N VAL A 819 -29.12 32.48 -17.88
CA VAL A 819 -28.89 32.64 -16.44
C VAL A 819 -28.37 34.04 -16.18
N PHE A 820 -29.10 34.80 -15.36
CA PHE A 820 -28.75 36.15 -14.95
C PHE A 820 -27.94 36.11 -13.67
N TYR A 821 -26.73 36.68 -13.69
CA TYR A 821 -25.86 36.75 -12.53
C TYR A 821 -25.40 38.18 -12.24
N SER A 822 -25.07 38.43 -10.99
CA SER A 822 -24.40 39.64 -10.54
C SER A 822 -23.30 39.29 -9.56
N VAL A 823 -22.15 39.94 -9.70
CA VAL A 823 -21.04 39.83 -8.76
C VAL A 823 -20.97 41.13 -7.95
N SER A 824 -20.89 41.00 -6.63
CA SER A 824 -20.60 42.12 -5.74
C SER A 824 -19.30 41.87 -5.00
N VAL A 825 -18.56 42.95 -4.75
CA VAL A 825 -17.34 42.88 -3.96
C VAL A 825 -17.42 43.97 -2.91
N SER A 826 -17.13 43.63 -1.66
CA SER A 826 -17.01 44.55 -0.55
C SER A 826 -15.67 44.34 0.12
N ASP A 827 -14.91 45.41 0.22
CA ASP A 827 -13.62 45.45 0.88
C ASP A 827 -13.60 46.63 1.86
N LYS A 828 -13.01 46.45 3.03
CA LYS A 828 -13.08 47.46 4.08
C LYS A 828 -12.18 48.66 3.75
N GLU A 829 -11.11 48.44 3.01
CA GLU A 829 -10.09 49.42 2.66
C GLU A 829 -10.36 50.06 1.28
N ASP A 830 -10.77 49.27 0.28
CA ASP A 830 -11.01 49.67 -1.10
C ASP A 830 -12.45 50.15 -1.38
N GLY A 831 -13.37 49.95 -0.43
CA GLY A 831 -14.79 50.22 -0.62
C GLY A 831 -15.51 49.04 -1.26
N SER A 832 -16.50 49.29 -2.10
CA SER A 832 -17.33 48.23 -2.67
C SER A 832 -17.67 48.49 -4.13
N THR A 833 -18.19 47.48 -4.82
CA THR A 833 -18.83 47.70 -6.13
C THR A 833 -20.06 48.59 -6.02
N ALA A 834 -20.70 48.68 -4.84
CA ALA A 834 -21.87 49.52 -4.59
C ALA A 834 -21.53 51.02 -4.46
N ASP A 835 -20.40 51.37 -3.85
CA ASP A 835 -19.93 52.76 -3.73
C ASP A 835 -19.00 53.20 -4.88
N LYS A 836 -18.80 52.32 -5.88
CA LYS A 836 -18.01 52.52 -7.11
C LYS A 836 -16.53 52.84 -6.88
N LYS A 837 -15.96 52.43 -5.74
CA LYS A 837 -14.54 52.64 -5.45
C LYS A 837 -13.63 51.48 -5.87
N ILE A 838 -14.21 50.30 -6.07
CA ILE A 838 -13.54 49.13 -6.64
C ILE A 838 -13.42 49.27 -8.17
N ASP A 839 -12.20 49.07 -8.70
CA ASP A 839 -11.97 49.01 -10.15
C ASP A 839 -12.45 47.66 -10.69
N VAL A 840 -13.46 47.71 -11.54
CA VAL A 840 -14.14 46.54 -12.11
C VAL A 840 -13.25 45.72 -13.05
N ASN A 841 -12.14 46.29 -13.54
CA ASN A 841 -11.16 45.57 -14.38
C ASN A 841 -10.31 44.57 -13.58
N ASN A 842 -10.29 44.68 -12.26
CA ASN A 842 -9.55 43.78 -11.37
C ASN A 842 -10.42 42.63 -10.83
N ILE A 843 -11.65 42.50 -11.36
CA ILE A 843 -12.57 41.42 -11.05
C ILE A 843 -12.54 40.41 -12.20
N PHE A 844 -12.21 39.15 -11.89
CA PHE A 844 -12.23 38.07 -12.86
C PHE A 844 -13.49 37.23 -12.69
N ILE A 845 -14.20 36.95 -13.78
CA ILE A 845 -15.49 36.23 -13.77
C ILE A 845 -15.48 35.21 -14.91
N HIS A 846 -15.89 33.98 -14.61
CA HIS A 846 -15.96 32.90 -15.58
C HIS A 846 -17.22 32.05 -15.37
N ALA A 847 -17.75 31.48 -16.46
CA ALA A 847 -18.85 30.54 -16.43
C ALA A 847 -18.52 29.29 -17.22
N GLU A 848 -18.79 28.12 -16.65
CA GLU A 848 -18.38 26.84 -17.20
C GLU A 848 -19.47 25.79 -17.05
N TYR A 849 -19.68 25.00 -18.11
CA TYR A 849 -20.65 23.90 -18.15
C TYR A 849 -19.92 22.55 -18.18
N MET A 850 -20.20 21.68 -17.21
CA MET A 850 -19.50 20.40 -17.04
C MET A 850 -20.44 19.28 -16.58
N GLU A 851 -19.90 18.06 -16.52
CA GLU A 851 -20.63 16.85 -16.12
C GLU A 851 -20.28 16.45 -14.69
N GLY A 852 -21.27 16.33 -13.80
CA GLY A 852 -21.07 15.97 -12.40
C GLY A 852 -20.88 17.16 -11.44
N SER A 853 -21.01 16.89 -10.12
CA SER A 853 -21.07 17.90 -9.05
C SER A 853 -19.83 17.93 -8.15
N ASP A 854 -18.73 17.30 -8.56
CA ASP A 854 -17.50 17.26 -7.77
C ASP A 854 -16.84 18.64 -7.70
N LYS A 855 -16.80 19.22 -6.49
CA LYS A 855 -16.18 20.52 -6.24
C LYS A 855 -14.64 20.50 -6.42
N ALA A 856 -14.00 19.33 -6.32
CA ALA A 856 -12.60 19.15 -6.65
C ALA A 856 -12.35 19.09 -8.17
N ALA A 857 -13.41 18.83 -8.95
CA ALA A 857 -13.41 18.92 -10.40
C ALA A 857 -13.74 20.34 -10.91
N ILE A 858 -14.09 21.30 -10.04
CA ILE A 858 -14.28 22.72 -10.43
C ILE A 858 -12.96 23.23 -11.01
N PRO A 859 -12.95 23.59 -12.29
CA PRO A 859 -11.75 24.13 -12.88
C PRO A 859 -11.60 25.58 -12.46
N GLN A 860 -10.63 25.87 -11.58
CA GLN A 860 -10.16 27.24 -11.35
C GLN A 860 -9.31 27.70 -12.56
N GLN A 861 -9.92 27.67 -13.76
CA GLN A 861 -9.24 27.57 -15.04
C GLN A 861 -8.89 28.93 -15.69
N GLY A 862 -8.00 29.64 -14.99
CA GLY A 862 -6.88 30.31 -15.67
C GLY A 862 -5.57 29.53 -15.55
N HIS A 863 -5.46 28.63 -14.56
CA HIS A 863 -4.22 27.93 -14.19
C HIS A 863 -4.33 26.38 -14.19
N GLN A 864 -5.48 25.78 -14.49
CA GLN A 864 -5.73 24.34 -14.23
C GLN A 864 -5.81 23.37 -15.43
N ILE A 865 -5.40 23.74 -16.66
CA ILE A 865 -4.98 22.72 -17.67
C ILE A 865 -3.85 21.82 -17.11
N ILE A 866 -3.25 22.25 -16.01
CA ILE A 866 -2.15 21.62 -15.32
C ILE A 866 -2.62 20.47 -14.38
N THR A 867 -3.89 20.30 -13.97
CA THR A 867 -4.25 19.37 -12.86
C THR A 867 -4.36 17.87 -13.20
N GLY A 868 -5.03 17.46 -14.29
CA GLY A 868 -5.06 16.04 -14.72
C GLY A 868 -3.68 15.55 -15.15
N ALA A 869 -2.96 16.39 -15.88
CA ALA A 869 -1.54 16.21 -16.19
C ALA A 869 -0.66 16.24 -14.93
N ILE A 870 -0.95 17.03 -13.90
CA ILE A 870 -0.24 16.99 -12.60
C ILE A 870 -0.55 15.70 -11.85
N ALA A 871 -1.80 15.24 -11.82
CA ALA A 871 -2.17 13.99 -11.15
C ALA A 871 -1.46 12.80 -11.81
N GLY A 872 -1.55 12.70 -13.15
CA GLY A 872 -0.78 11.73 -13.93
C GLY A 872 0.73 11.89 -13.77
N LYS A 873 1.26 13.13 -13.76
CA LYS A 873 2.67 13.39 -13.51
C LYS A 873 3.11 12.94 -12.11
N ASN A 874 2.32 13.25 -11.09
CA ASN A 874 2.59 12.85 -9.71
C ASN A 874 2.59 11.32 -9.60
N MET A 875 1.66 10.64 -10.26
CA MET A 875 1.63 9.18 -10.35
C MET A 875 2.85 8.60 -11.09
N VAL A 876 3.31 9.25 -12.17
CA VAL A 876 4.57 8.87 -12.84
C VAL A 876 5.79 9.10 -11.93
N GLU A 877 5.80 10.20 -11.18
CA GLU A 877 6.91 10.57 -10.29
C GLU A 877 6.98 9.70 -9.03
N SER A 878 5.82 9.27 -8.51
CA SER A 878 5.70 8.37 -7.36
C SER A 878 5.72 6.89 -7.74
N GLY A 879 5.36 6.54 -8.97
CA GLY A 879 5.32 5.17 -9.48
C GLY A 879 6.65 4.68 -10.09
N ASP A 880 6.60 3.46 -10.60
CA ASP A 880 7.70 2.73 -11.26
C ASP A 880 7.78 2.98 -12.78
N CYS A 881 6.79 3.68 -13.36
CA CYS A 881 6.77 4.03 -14.79
C CYS A 881 8.04 4.78 -15.24
N LYS A 882 8.56 5.67 -14.38
CA LYS A 882 9.79 6.46 -14.63
C LYS A 882 11.06 5.61 -14.76
N THR A 883 11.04 4.38 -14.23
CA THR A 883 12.16 3.46 -14.30
C THR A 883 12.39 3.05 -15.76
N CYS A 884 11.29 2.87 -16.51
CA CYS A 884 11.32 2.39 -17.88
C CYS A 884 11.08 3.47 -18.94
N HIS A 885 10.42 4.58 -18.58
CA HIS A 885 10.06 5.68 -19.46
C HIS A 885 10.61 7.02 -18.94
N LYS A 886 11.13 7.87 -19.84
CA LYS A 886 11.46 9.26 -19.51
C LYS A 886 10.52 10.20 -20.26
N ALA A 887 10.45 11.46 -19.82
CA ALA A 887 9.59 12.46 -20.45
C ALA A 887 9.91 12.62 -21.95
N ASP A 888 11.17 12.90 -22.29
CA ASP A 888 11.59 13.28 -23.65
C ASP A 888 12.71 12.41 -24.25
N GLU A 889 13.27 11.48 -23.49
CA GLU A 889 14.41 10.63 -23.92
C GLU A 889 14.05 9.13 -23.90
N LYS A 890 14.63 8.35 -24.81
CA LYS A 890 14.44 6.89 -24.82
C LYS A 890 15.19 6.27 -23.62
N SER A 891 14.56 5.31 -22.95
CA SER A 891 15.14 4.46 -21.88
C SER A 891 15.04 2.99 -22.34
N ILE A 892 14.63 2.05 -21.49
CA ILE A 892 14.24 0.71 -21.93
C ILE A 892 13.00 0.76 -22.84
N GLY A 893 12.02 1.60 -22.48
CA GLY A 893 10.83 1.91 -23.27
C GLY A 893 10.96 3.23 -24.07
N PRO A 894 9.99 3.55 -24.93
CA PRO A 894 9.91 4.86 -25.58
C PRO A 894 9.72 5.99 -24.54
N SER A 895 10.14 7.21 -24.88
CA SER A 895 9.79 8.39 -24.06
C SER A 895 8.28 8.63 -24.08
N PHE A 896 7.75 9.26 -23.03
CA PHE A 896 6.34 9.68 -23.01
C PHE A 896 6.02 10.63 -24.18
N LYS A 897 6.96 11.50 -24.57
CA LYS A 897 6.85 12.31 -25.77
C LYS A 897 6.72 11.49 -27.05
N GLN A 898 7.53 10.45 -27.23
CA GLN A 898 7.42 9.55 -28.40
C GLN A 898 6.08 8.80 -28.44
N VAL A 899 5.52 8.45 -27.28
CA VAL A 899 4.18 7.88 -27.18
C VAL A 899 3.15 8.93 -27.59
N ALA A 900 3.19 10.12 -27.00
CA ALA A 900 2.28 11.22 -27.32
C ALA A 900 2.30 11.57 -28.83
N ASP A 901 3.49 11.72 -29.40
CA ASP A 901 3.68 12.05 -30.81
C ASP A 901 3.19 10.93 -31.76
N LYS A 902 3.30 9.66 -31.36
CA LYS A 902 2.80 8.52 -32.15
C LYS A 902 1.27 8.44 -32.16
N TYR A 903 0.62 8.81 -31.05
CA TYR A 903 -0.81 8.61 -30.83
C TYR A 903 -1.65 9.90 -30.85
N LYS A 904 -1.04 11.08 -31.07
CA LYS A 904 -1.71 12.40 -31.06
C LYS A 904 -2.92 12.54 -31.98
N ASP A 905 -2.96 11.78 -33.08
CA ASP A 905 -4.00 11.86 -34.11
C ASP A 905 -5.02 10.71 -34.02
N ASP A 906 -4.89 9.80 -33.04
CA ASP A 906 -5.76 8.63 -32.87
C ASP A 906 -6.80 8.86 -31.75
N PRO A 907 -8.10 8.99 -32.07
CA PRO A 907 -9.15 9.22 -31.07
C PRO A 907 -9.38 8.04 -30.12
N ALA A 908 -8.94 6.82 -30.46
CA ALA A 908 -9.02 5.63 -29.59
C ALA A 908 -7.79 5.46 -28.70
N ALA A 909 -6.77 6.32 -28.84
CA ALA A 909 -5.52 6.20 -28.10
C ALA A 909 -5.68 6.22 -26.58
N PRO A 910 -6.54 7.05 -25.96
CA PRO A 910 -6.67 7.07 -24.50
C PRO A 910 -7.04 5.71 -23.90
N ASP A 911 -8.07 5.05 -24.44
CA ASP A 911 -8.52 3.73 -23.97
C ASP A 911 -7.49 2.63 -24.26
N TYR A 912 -6.87 2.67 -25.45
CA TYR A 912 -5.84 1.71 -25.82
C TYR A 912 -4.62 1.80 -24.91
N LEU A 913 -4.11 3.01 -24.66
CA LEU A 913 -2.95 3.25 -23.82
C LEU A 913 -3.24 2.94 -22.35
N ALA A 914 -4.41 3.32 -21.83
CA ALA A 914 -4.83 2.97 -20.48
C ALA A 914 -4.90 1.44 -20.29
N SER A 915 -5.51 0.73 -21.24
CA SER A 915 -5.56 -0.74 -21.24
C SER A 915 -4.17 -1.37 -21.34
N LYS A 916 -3.26 -0.79 -22.13
CA LYS A 916 -1.87 -1.22 -22.21
C LYS A 916 -1.13 -1.02 -20.89
N ILE A 917 -1.28 0.12 -20.21
CA ILE A 917 -0.66 0.40 -18.91
C ILE A 917 -1.08 -0.66 -17.87
N ILE A 918 -2.37 -0.98 -17.82
CA ILE A 918 -2.92 -1.95 -16.87
C ILE A 918 -2.43 -3.37 -17.17
N LYS A 919 -2.42 -3.78 -18.44
CA LYS A 919 -2.13 -5.17 -18.85
C LYS A 919 -0.66 -5.45 -19.16
N GLY A 920 0.16 -4.41 -19.32
CA GLY A 920 1.50 -4.53 -19.89
C GLY A 920 1.46 -4.95 -21.37
N GLY A 921 2.63 -5.32 -21.91
CA GLY A 921 2.73 -5.96 -23.22
C GLY A 921 4.06 -5.72 -23.94
N SER A 922 4.30 -6.49 -25.01
CA SER A 922 5.52 -6.46 -25.82
C SER A 922 5.22 -6.20 -27.30
N GLY A 923 6.27 -6.02 -28.12
CA GLY A 923 6.18 -6.06 -29.59
C GLY A 923 5.87 -4.74 -30.31
N VAL A 924 5.28 -3.74 -29.63
CA VAL A 924 4.96 -2.43 -30.27
C VAL A 924 6.21 -1.57 -30.49
N TRP A 925 7.22 -1.73 -29.63
CA TRP A 925 8.43 -0.90 -29.59
C TRP A 925 9.74 -1.72 -29.56
N GLY A 926 9.68 -3.04 -29.78
CA GLY A 926 10.82 -3.98 -29.72
C GLY A 926 10.53 -5.24 -28.88
N GLU A 927 11.59 -5.97 -28.53
CA GLU A 927 11.52 -7.21 -27.71
C GLU A 927 11.30 -6.92 -26.23
N THR A 928 11.55 -5.69 -25.77
CA THR A 928 11.32 -5.31 -24.37
C THR A 928 9.82 -5.23 -24.06
N ALA A 929 9.39 -6.04 -23.10
CA ALA A 929 8.04 -5.98 -22.56
C ALA A 929 7.86 -4.82 -21.57
N MET A 930 6.69 -4.19 -21.58
CA MET A 930 6.25 -3.25 -20.56
C MET A 930 5.56 -4.01 -19.43
N SER A 931 5.99 -3.76 -18.19
CA SER A 931 5.38 -4.32 -16.98
C SER A 931 3.89 -3.95 -16.86
N ALA A 932 3.10 -4.85 -16.29
CA ALA A 932 1.68 -4.63 -16.06
C ALA A 932 1.42 -3.89 -14.73
N HIS A 933 0.40 -3.03 -14.72
CA HIS A 933 -0.07 -2.31 -13.53
C HIS A 933 -1.54 -2.66 -13.23
N PRO A 934 -1.83 -3.92 -12.87
CA PRO A 934 -3.21 -4.45 -12.79
C PRO A 934 -4.06 -3.82 -11.67
N THR A 935 -3.43 -3.10 -10.74
CA THR A 935 -4.10 -2.43 -9.63
C THR A 935 -4.53 -1.00 -9.96
N LEU A 936 -4.04 -0.42 -11.07
CA LEU A 936 -4.55 0.86 -11.54
C LEU A 936 -5.98 0.68 -12.05
N THR A 937 -6.88 1.53 -11.57
CA THR A 937 -8.21 1.65 -12.14
C THR A 937 -8.11 2.23 -13.56
N GLN A 938 -9.15 2.00 -14.36
CA GLN A 938 -9.21 2.59 -15.70
C GLN A 938 -9.10 4.13 -15.65
N GLY A 939 -9.70 4.78 -14.65
CA GLY A 939 -9.62 6.24 -14.46
C GLY A 939 -8.21 6.74 -14.14
N GLU A 940 -7.48 6.07 -13.24
CA GLU A 940 -6.08 6.43 -12.94
C GLU A 940 -5.17 6.22 -14.14
N ALA A 941 -5.38 5.14 -14.90
CA ALA A 941 -4.66 4.89 -16.13
C ALA A 941 -4.95 5.98 -17.19
N HIS A 942 -6.18 6.51 -17.26
CA HIS A 942 -6.49 7.66 -18.12
C HIS A 942 -5.77 8.94 -17.69
N GLN A 943 -5.65 9.23 -16.39
CA GLN A 943 -4.91 10.39 -15.89
C GLN A 943 -3.41 10.31 -16.26
N LEU A 944 -2.82 9.12 -16.21
CA LEU A 944 -1.46 8.88 -16.72
C LEU A 944 -1.38 9.19 -18.22
N VAL A 945 -2.34 8.72 -19.01
CA VAL A 945 -2.37 9.00 -20.45
C VAL A 945 -2.56 10.49 -20.73
N GLU A 946 -3.40 11.20 -19.99
CA GLU A 946 -3.57 12.65 -20.10
C GLU A 946 -2.25 13.39 -19.87
N TYR A 947 -1.49 13.01 -18.84
CA TYR A 947 -0.14 13.56 -18.63
C TYR A 947 0.76 13.28 -19.84
N ILE A 948 0.82 12.04 -20.32
CA ILE A 948 1.63 11.65 -21.48
C ILE A 948 1.27 12.52 -22.69
N MET A 949 -0.01 12.64 -23.01
CA MET A 949 -0.51 13.43 -24.14
C MET A 949 -0.26 14.93 -23.96
N SER A 950 -0.24 15.44 -22.71
CA SER A 950 0.05 16.85 -22.40
C SER A 950 1.49 17.27 -22.73
N LEU A 951 2.42 16.31 -22.88
CA LEU A 951 3.80 16.58 -23.30
C LEU A 951 3.89 16.88 -24.82
N GLY A 952 2.76 16.83 -25.54
CA GLY A 952 2.58 17.29 -26.91
C GLY A 952 2.34 18.81 -27.02
N SER A 953 2.58 19.40 -28.20
CA SER A 953 2.54 20.85 -28.39
C SER A 953 1.11 21.42 -28.60
N THR A 954 0.65 22.29 -27.67
CA THR A 954 -0.26 23.48 -27.79
C THR A 954 -1.56 23.51 -26.94
N ALA A 955 -1.68 24.49 -26.02
CA ALA A 955 -2.96 24.96 -25.45
C ALA A 955 -2.93 26.51 -25.23
N LYS A 956 -4.01 27.25 -25.60
CA LYS A 956 -4.14 28.74 -25.56
C LYS A 956 -5.08 29.23 -24.42
N LYS A 957 -4.85 30.44 -23.86
CA LYS A 957 -5.62 31.11 -22.77
C LYS A 957 -6.86 31.93 -23.24
N GLN A 958 -7.90 32.06 -22.39
CA GLN A 958 -9.23 32.69 -22.65
C GLN A 958 -9.53 33.95 -21.77
N VAL A 959 -10.55 34.77 -22.09
CA VAL A 959 -10.89 36.13 -21.54
C VAL A 959 -12.06 36.12 -20.51
N SER A 960 -12.09 37.08 -19.55
CA SER A 960 -13.07 37.25 -18.43
C SER A 960 -14.46 37.84 -18.81
N LEU A 961 -15.50 37.52 -18.03
CA LEU A 961 -16.90 37.99 -18.14
C LEU A 961 -17.18 39.31 -17.35
N PRO A 962 -18.28 40.05 -17.64
CA PRO A 962 -18.64 41.31 -16.95
C PRO A 962 -19.29 41.14 -15.55
N LEU A 963 -19.31 42.19 -14.73
CA LEU A 963 -19.86 42.19 -13.35
C LEU A 963 -21.34 41.80 -13.22
N VAL A 964 -22.15 42.21 -14.19
CA VAL A 964 -23.57 41.84 -14.30
C VAL A 964 -23.77 41.40 -15.73
N GLY A 965 -24.38 40.23 -15.92
CA GLY A 965 -24.54 39.70 -17.26
C GLY A 965 -25.44 38.48 -17.32
N THR A 966 -25.47 37.91 -18.51
CA THR A 966 -26.19 36.69 -18.81
C THR A 966 -25.24 35.66 -19.36
N VAL A 967 -25.38 34.41 -18.94
CA VAL A 967 -24.68 33.26 -19.53
C VAL A 967 -25.67 32.27 -20.09
N ASP A 968 -25.34 31.69 -21.25
CA ASP A 968 -26.01 30.50 -21.74
C ASP A 968 -25.46 29.29 -20.96
N ALA A 969 -26.34 28.56 -20.29
CA ALA A 969 -25.96 27.54 -19.33
C ALA A 969 -25.19 26.38 -19.95
N THR A 970 -25.46 26.04 -21.22
CA THR A 970 -24.72 24.97 -21.92
C THR A 970 -23.66 25.51 -22.89
N ASN A 971 -23.60 26.83 -23.09
CA ASN A 971 -22.69 27.49 -24.04
C ASN A 971 -22.69 26.81 -25.43
N ASN A 972 -23.88 26.52 -25.97
CA ASN A 972 -24.12 25.75 -27.21
C ASN A 972 -23.62 24.28 -27.22
N MET A 973 -23.21 23.71 -26.09
CA MET A 973 -22.93 22.27 -25.98
C MET A 973 -24.22 21.46 -25.82
N PRO A 974 -24.22 20.16 -26.19
CA PRO A 974 -25.35 19.27 -25.93
C PRO A 974 -25.67 19.21 -24.43
N GLU A 975 -26.96 19.27 -24.09
CA GLU A 975 -27.42 19.06 -22.72
C GLU A 975 -27.04 17.65 -22.25
N LYS A 976 -26.53 17.56 -21.02
CA LYS A 976 -26.13 16.32 -20.37
C LYS A 976 -27.07 16.07 -19.21
N ASP A 977 -27.39 14.81 -18.96
CA ASP A 977 -28.39 14.43 -17.95
C ASP A 977 -28.03 14.91 -16.53
N ASN A 978 -26.74 14.95 -16.20
CA ASN A 978 -26.13 15.44 -14.96
C ASN A 978 -25.27 16.71 -15.19
N GLY A 979 -25.65 17.54 -16.17
CA GLY A 979 -24.98 18.79 -16.46
C GLY A 979 -25.04 19.78 -15.30
N VAL A 980 -23.97 20.55 -15.13
CA VAL A 980 -23.81 21.57 -14.09
C VAL A 980 -23.17 22.82 -14.68
N LEU A 981 -23.74 23.99 -14.41
CA LEU A 981 -23.17 25.31 -14.70
C LEU A 981 -22.55 25.90 -13.43
N TYR A 982 -21.28 26.29 -13.50
CA TYR A 982 -20.62 27.09 -12.48
C TYR A 982 -20.48 28.54 -12.93
N ILE A 983 -20.63 29.48 -12.00
CA ILE A 983 -20.25 30.89 -12.17
C ILE A 983 -19.29 31.25 -11.03
N ILE A 984 -18.08 31.65 -11.39
CA ILE A 984 -16.96 31.87 -10.47
C ILE A 984 -16.50 33.32 -10.58
N ALA A 985 -16.24 33.98 -9.45
CA ALA A 985 -15.70 35.34 -9.41
C ALA A 985 -14.53 35.48 -8.42
N SER A 986 -13.56 36.35 -8.74
CA SER A 986 -12.48 36.75 -7.83
C SER A 986 -12.11 38.23 -7.99
N TYR A 987 -11.62 38.85 -6.91
CA TYR A 987 -11.14 40.24 -6.89
C TYR A 987 -9.86 40.36 -6.06
N THR A 988 -8.90 41.15 -6.53
CA THR A 988 -7.68 41.50 -5.79
C THR A 988 -7.69 42.99 -5.45
N ASP A 989 -7.57 43.32 -4.15
CA ASP A 989 -7.56 44.69 -3.65
C ASP A 989 -6.30 45.49 -4.07
N LYS A 990 -6.22 46.77 -3.69
CA LYS A 990 -5.07 47.65 -4.02
C LYS A 990 -3.95 47.62 -2.97
N GLY A 991 -4.14 46.98 -1.82
CA GLY A 991 -3.27 47.10 -0.64
C GLY A 991 -3.24 48.51 -0.01
N GLY A 992 -2.25 48.76 0.87
CA GLY A 992 -2.08 50.04 1.57
C GLY A 992 -0.60 50.45 1.75
N PRO A 993 -0.28 51.62 2.34
CA PRO A 993 1.10 52.05 2.56
C PRO A 993 1.86 51.05 3.45
N GLY A 994 2.73 50.23 2.83
CA GLY A 994 3.47 49.16 3.51
C GLY A 994 2.73 47.83 3.66
N ILE A 995 1.63 47.61 2.92
CA ILE A 995 0.84 46.36 2.94
C ILE A 995 0.47 45.94 1.50
N ARG A 996 0.77 44.67 1.15
CA ARG A 996 0.54 44.11 -0.19
C ARG A 996 -0.96 43.79 -0.49
N PRO A 997 -1.35 43.74 -1.78
CA PRO A 997 -2.69 43.34 -2.21
C PRO A 997 -3.13 41.92 -1.79
N ILE A 998 -4.42 41.72 -1.51
CA ILE A 998 -5.04 40.42 -1.15
C ILE A 998 -6.22 40.09 -2.08
N THR A 999 -6.41 38.80 -2.42
CA THR A 999 -7.49 38.31 -3.31
C THR A 999 -8.60 37.59 -2.55
N GLY A 1000 -9.87 37.92 -2.81
CA GLY A 1000 -11.07 37.18 -2.41
C GLY A 1000 -11.76 36.48 -3.59
N SER A 1001 -12.60 35.46 -3.36
CA SER A 1001 -13.32 34.72 -4.41
C SER A 1001 -14.61 34.03 -3.94
N ASP A 1002 -15.56 33.80 -4.84
CA ASP A 1002 -16.81 33.05 -4.61
C ASP A 1002 -17.29 32.28 -5.86
N ALA A 1003 -18.14 31.27 -5.69
CA ALA A 1003 -18.68 30.46 -6.79
C ALA A 1003 -20.11 29.91 -6.51
N ILE A 1004 -20.99 30.01 -7.50
CA ILE A 1004 -22.33 29.38 -7.51
C ILE A 1004 -22.42 28.24 -8.53
N MET A 1005 -23.21 27.23 -8.18
CA MET A 1005 -23.49 26.04 -8.99
C MET A 1005 -24.99 25.92 -9.30
N LEU A 1006 -25.35 25.79 -10.58
CA LEU A 1006 -26.70 25.43 -11.04
C LEU A 1006 -26.68 24.06 -11.72
N ARG A 1007 -27.58 23.15 -11.36
CA ARG A 1007 -27.65 21.79 -11.92
C ARG A 1007 -28.78 21.61 -12.94
N SER A 1008 -28.75 20.50 -13.67
CA SER A 1008 -29.83 20.08 -14.58
C SER A 1008 -31.20 20.06 -13.88
N PRO A 1009 -32.29 20.52 -14.53
CA PRO A 1009 -33.65 20.50 -13.99
C PRO A 1009 -34.29 19.10 -14.01
N LYS A 1010 -33.56 18.08 -14.47
CA LYS A 1010 -33.99 16.68 -14.51
C LYS A 1010 -33.71 16.01 -13.17
N LEU A 1011 -34.75 15.70 -12.41
CA LEU A 1011 -34.64 14.93 -11.16
C LEU A 1011 -34.79 13.44 -11.46
N PRO A 1012 -33.77 12.59 -11.23
CA PRO A 1012 -33.94 11.15 -11.37
C PRO A 1012 -35.00 10.63 -10.39
N ALA A 1013 -35.98 9.88 -10.91
CA ALA A 1013 -37.13 9.44 -10.12
C ALA A 1013 -36.73 8.46 -8.99
N ALA A 1014 -35.61 7.75 -9.17
CA ALA A 1014 -35.05 6.81 -8.21
C ALA A 1014 -34.11 7.45 -7.16
N GLU A 1015 -33.77 8.74 -7.28
CA GLU A 1015 -32.90 9.47 -6.35
C GLU A 1015 -33.70 10.39 -5.42
N PHE A 1016 -34.63 9.81 -4.66
CA PHE A 1016 -35.47 10.53 -3.69
C PHE A 1016 -34.83 10.58 -2.28
N ASP A 1017 -35.17 11.57 -1.46
CA ASP A 1017 -34.73 11.69 -0.07
C ASP A 1017 -35.48 10.74 0.87
N LYS A 1018 -36.77 10.54 0.61
CA LYS A 1018 -37.66 9.62 1.35
C LYS A 1018 -38.75 9.10 0.43
N SER A 1019 -39.26 7.91 0.73
CA SER A 1019 -40.36 7.31 0.01
C SER A 1019 -41.15 6.32 0.85
N ASP A 1020 -42.32 5.94 0.38
CA ASP A 1020 -43.09 4.80 0.85
C ASP A 1020 -43.81 4.13 -0.33
N GLY A 1021 -43.94 2.81 -0.28
CA GLY A 1021 -44.65 2.06 -1.32
C GLY A 1021 -44.01 2.12 -2.72
N VAL A 1022 -42.69 2.29 -2.82
CA VAL A 1022 -41.94 2.27 -4.09
C VAL A 1022 -40.79 1.27 -4.04
N SER A 1023 -40.40 0.74 -5.20
CA SER A 1023 -39.13 0.05 -5.41
C SER A 1023 -38.37 0.69 -6.57
N THR A 1024 -37.10 0.34 -6.76
CA THR A 1024 -36.29 0.82 -7.90
C THR A 1024 -35.89 -0.34 -8.78
N PHE A 1025 -35.90 -0.14 -10.09
CA PHE A 1025 -35.48 -1.13 -11.08
C PHE A 1025 -34.49 -0.51 -12.07
N GLU A 1026 -33.39 -1.20 -12.35
CA GLU A 1026 -32.33 -0.69 -13.23
C GLU A 1026 -32.23 -1.54 -14.50
N ILE A 1027 -32.18 -0.89 -15.66
CA ILE A 1027 -31.94 -1.55 -16.96
C ILE A 1027 -31.04 -0.69 -17.82
N ASN A 1028 -29.93 -1.26 -18.32
CA ASN A 1028 -28.93 -0.55 -19.15
C ASN A 1028 -28.45 0.78 -18.54
N GLY A 1029 -28.25 0.84 -17.22
CA GLY A 1029 -27.80 2.04 -16.50
C GLY A 1029 -28.89 3.08 -16.20
N LEU A 1030 -30.13 2.86 -16.64
CA LEU A 1030 -31.27 3.71 -16.30
C LEU A 1030 -31.99 3.16 -15.07
N LYS A 1031 -31.90 3.87 -13.94
CA LYS A 1031 -32.66 3.57 -12.72
C LYS A 1031 -34.06 4.18 -12.78
N MET A 1032 -35.07 3.35 -12.60
CA MET A 1032 -36.49 3.73 -12.61
C MET A 1032 -37.14 3.49 -11.26
N LEU A 1033 -38.08 4.36 -10.89
CA LEU A 1033 -38.98 4.24 -9.75
C LEU A 1033 -40.21 3.42 -10.14
N ILE A 1034 -40.49 2.35 -9.39
CA ILE A 1034 -41.65 1.48 -9.58
C ILE A 1034 -42.61 1.69 -8.39
N PRO A 1035 -43.73 2.41 -8.58
CA PRO A 1035 -44.69 2.65 -7.51
C PRO A 1035 -45.66 1.47 -7.34
N THR A 1036 -46.02 1.19 -6.09
CA THR A 1036 -47.19 0.36 -5.77
C THR A 1036 -48.50 1.13 -6.00
N ALA A 1037 -49.66 0.52 -5.77
CA ALA A 1037 -50.96 1.13 -5.99
C ALA A 1037 -51.22 2.40 -5.13
N ASN A 1038 -50.45 2.62 -4.06
CA ASN A 1038 -50.46 3.83 -3.25
C ASN A 1038 -49.03 4.12 -2.76
N ALA A 1039 -48.32 4.96 -3.49
CA ALA A 1039 -46.91 5.24 -3.27
C ALA A 1039 -46.65 6.74 -3.13
N TRP A 1040 -45.52 7.11 -2.51
CA TRP A 1040 -45.04 8.50 -2.55
C TRP A 1040 -43.52 8.61 -2.48
N VAL A 1041 -42.99 9.70 -3.02
CA VAL A 1041 -41.58 10.08 -2.96
C VAL A 1041 -41.42 11.56 -2.59
N LEU A 1042 -40.30 11.90 -1.98
CA LEU A 1042 -39.95 13.22 -1.47
C LEU A 1042 -38.59 13.67 -2.02
N TYR A 1043 -38.54 14.91 -2.52
CA TYR A 1043 -37.31 15.63 -2.84
C TYR A 1043 -37.21 16.89 -1.98
N LYS A 1044 -36.14 17.03 -1.19
CA LYS A 1044 -35.93 18.16 -0.27
C LYS A 1044 -35.10 19.24 -0.93
N ASN A 1045 -35.23 20.46 -0.38
CA ASN A 1045 -34.37 21.60 -0.68
C ASN A 1045 -34.36 21.96 -2.19
N ILE A 1046 -35.55 21.99 -2.80
CA ILE A 1046 -35.75 22.25 -4.23
C ILE A 1046 -36.21 23.71 -4.42
N ASP A 1047 -35.52 24.46 -5.26
CA ASP A 1047 -36.00 25.78 -5.71
C ASP A 1047 -37.02 25.60 -6.85
N LEU A 1048 -38.30 25.89 -6.56
CA LEU A 1048 -39.42 25.80 -7.50
C LEU A 1048 -39.72 27.13 -8.20
N THR A 1049 -38.90 28.17 -7.99
CA THR A 1049 -39.07 29.47 -8.63
C THR A 1049 -39.07 29.32 -10.14
N ALA A 1050 -40.06 29.96 -10.79
CA ALA A 1050 -40.31 29.93 -12.23
C ALA A 1050 -40.71 28.56 -12.83
N VAL A 1051 -40.83 27.51 -12.01
CA VAL A 1051 -41.33 26.21 -12.46
C VAL A 1051 -42.84 26.27 -12.68
N ALA A 1052 -43.28 25.93 -13.88
CA ALA A 1052 -44.67 25.96 -14.32
C ALA A 1052 -45.21 24.59 -14.72
N GLY A 1053 -44.33 23.62 -14.97
CA GLY A 1053 -44.68 22.24 -15.29
C GLY A 1053 -43.66 21.25 -14.73
N ILE A 1054 -44.09 20.00 -14.55
CA ILE A 1054 -43.21 18.87 -14.28
C ILE A 1054 -43.49 17.81 -15.35
N ASN A 1055 -42.53 17.59 -16.24
CA ASN A 1055 -42.59 16.52 -17.23
C ASN A 1055 -42.10 15.22 -16.61
N ILE A 1056 -42.97 14.22 -16.61
CA ILE A 1056 -42.71 12.88 -16.10
C ILE A 1056 -42.33 12.00 -17.29
N ILE A 1057 -41.11 11.49 -17.28
CA ILE A 1057 -40.67 10.47 -18.23
C ILE A 1057 -40.96 9.11 -17.62
N TYR A 1058 -41.78 8.30 -18.30
CA TYR A 1058 -42.19 6.99 -17.79
C TYR A 1058 -42.21 5.90 -18.87
N PHE A 1059 -42.22 4.66 -18.42
CA PHE A 1059 -42.14 3.44 -19.20
C PHE A 1059 -43.17 2.43 -18.68
N SER A 1060 -43.73 1.63 -19.58
CA SER A 1060 -44.54 0.47 -19.22
C SER A 1060 -44.13 -0.72 -20.09
N GLN A 1061 -44.15 -1.93 -19.52
CA GLN A 1061 -43.85 -3.15 -20.27
C GLN A 1061 -45.00 -3.56 -21.18
N GLU A 1062 -46.23 -3.32 -20.71
CA GLU A 1062 -47.49 -3.59 -21.41
C GLU A 1062 -48.37 -2.33 -21.39
N ALA A 1063 -49.48 -2.34 -22.13
CA ALA A 1063 -50.42 -1.23 -22.13
C ALA A 1063 -51.13 -1.17 -20.76
N LEU A 1064 -51.07 -0.01 -20.09
CA LEU A 1064 -51.80 0.22 -18.84
C LEU A 1064 -53.31 0.10 -19.11
N GLN A 1065 -54.06 -0.63 -18.28
CA GLN A 1065 -55.49 -0.81 -18.49
C GLN A 1065 -56.31 0.38 -17.96
N TYR A 1066 -55.90 0.92 -16.82
CA TYR A 1066 -56.56 2.03 -16.13
C TYR A 1066 -55.58 3.17 -15.83
N GLY A 1067 -54.30 2.86 -15.62
CA GLY A 1067 -53.24 3.84 -15.42
C GLY A 1067 -53.02 4.27 -13.97
N TYR A 1068 -52.25 5.34 -13.78
CA TYR A 1068 -51.85 5.90 -12.49
C TYR A 1068 -52.09 7.41 -12.44
N VAL A 1069 -52.55 7.93 -11.30
CA VAL A 1069 -52.62 9.36 -11.01
C VAL A 1069 -51.35 9.77 -10.25
N VAL A 1070 -50.64 10.77 -10.77
CA VAL A 1070 -49.47 11.38 -10.11
C VAL A 1070 -49.82 12.80 -9.69
N GLU A 1071 -49.74 13.06 -8.40
CA GLU A 1071 -50.06 14.34 -7.77
C GLU A 1071 -48.78 14.95 -7.16
N ALA A 1072 -48.53 16.23 -7.40
CA ALA A 1072 -47.41 16.97 -6.79
C ALA A 1072 -47.91 17.84 -5.62
N PHE A 1073 -47.21 17.82 -4.49
CA PHE A 1073 -47.54 18.59 -3.29
C PHE A 1073 -46.34 19.37 -2.77
N LEU A 1074 -46.61 20.55 -2.19
CA LEU A 1074 -45.62 21.41 -1.56
C LEU A 1074 -45.48 21.10 -0.07
N ASP A 1075 -44.23 20.91 0.37
CA ASP A 1075 -43.72 20.75 1.74
C ASP A 1075 -44.21 19.55 2.55
N LYS A 1076 -45.43 19.05 2.31
CA LYS A 1076 -46.03 17.89 2.98
C LYS A 1076 -46.89 17.10 2.00
N MET A 1077 -47.09 15.80 2.28
CA MET A 1077 -47.89 14.89 1.45
C MET A 1077 -49.39 15.24 1.38
N ASP A 1078 -49.89 16.00 2.36
CA ASP A 1078 -51.23 16.57 2.47
C ASP A 1078 -51.20 18.12 2.37
N GLY A 1079 -50.07 18.69 1.94
CA GLY A 1079 -49.86 20.12 1.81
C GLY A 1079 -50.56 20.72 0.59
N THR A 1080 -50.09 21.89 0.15
CA THR A 1080 -50.66 22.57 -1.02
C THR A 1080 -50.43 21.72 -2.28
N LYS A 1081 -51.51 21.27 -2.92
CA LYS A 1081 -51.45 20.54 -4.19
C LYS A 1081 -50.99 21.48 -5.30
N LEU A 1082 -49.84 21.18 -5.89
CA LEU A 1082 -49.25 21.95 -6.97
C LEU A 1082 -49.88 21.62 -8.32
N GLY A 1083 -50.26 20.36 -8.52
CA GLY A 1083 -50.93 19.87 -9.73
C GLY A 1083 -51.07 18.35 -9.73
N GLU A 1084 -51.73 17.81 -10.75
CA GLU A 1084 -51.80 16.37 -10.98
C GLU A 1084 -51.87 16.03 -12.46
N VAL A 1085 -51.55 14.78 -12.80
CA VAL A 1085 -51.75 14.20 -14.13
C VAL A 1085 -52.12 12.73 -14.00
N THR A 1086 -52.99 12.25 -14.89
CA THR A 1086 -53.27 10.82 -15.04
C THR A 1086 -52.41 10.26 -16.17
N ILE A 1087 -51.52 9.34 -15.82
CA ILE A 1087 -50.75 8.48 -16.73
C ILE A 1087 -51.66 7.33 -17.16
N GLY A 1088 -52.06 7.24 -18.42
CA GLY A 1088 -53.21 6.42 -18.85
C GLY A 1088 -52.98 5.36 -19.95
N PRO A 1089 -54.08 4.74 -20.46
CA PRO A 1089 -54.10 3.58 -21.37
C PRO A 1089 -53.64 3.78 -22.83
N GLY A 1090 -53.00 4.90 -23.14
CA GLY A 1090 -52.49 5.24 -24.49
C GLY A 1090 -50.96 5.22 -24.61
N ALA A 1091 -50.26 4.87 -23.54
CA ALA A 1091 -48.81 4.80 -23.52
C ALA A 1091 -48.29 3.72 -24.49
N LYS A 1092 -47.23 4.02 -25.23
CA LYS A 1092 -46.55 3.05 -26.10
C LYS A 1092 -45.75 2.09 -25.20
N PRO A 1093 -46.09 0.78 -25.16
CA PRO A 1093 -45.32 -0.17 -24.38
C PRO A 1093 -43.87 -0.24 -24.87
N LYS A 1094 -42.93 -0.44 -23.94
CA LYS A 1094 -41.48 -0.58 -24.23
C LYS A 1094 -40.84 0.62 -24.93
N ALA A 1095 -41.45 1.81 -24.82
CA ALA A 1095 -40.90 3.08 -25.31
C ALA A 1095 -41.02 4.16 -24.22
N PRO A 1096 -40.18 5.20 -24.23
CA PRO A 1096 -40.35 6.35 -23.34
C PRO A 1096 -41.64 7.09 -23.67
N ASN A 1097 -42.42 7.38 -22.64
CA ASN A 1097 -43.63 8.19 -22.71
C ASN A 1097 -43.48 9.41 -21.79
N ASN A 1098 -44.24 10.47 -22.08
CA ASN A 1098 -44.23 11.72 -21.32
C ASN A 1098 -45.63 12.03 -20.79
N ALA A 1099 -45.71 12.53 -19.56
CA ALA A 1099 -46.91 13.10 -18.96
C ALA A 1099 -46.54 14.37 -18.21
N ILE A 1100 -47.32 15.44 -18.37
CA ILE A 1100 -46.98 16.75 -17.79
C ILE A 1100 -47.96 17.08 -16.69
N ILE A 1101 -47.45 17.31 -15.47
CA ILE A 1101 -48.18 17.98 -14.41
C ILE A 1101 -48.06 19.49 -14.68
N SER A 1102 -49.17 20.14 -15.01
CA SER A 1102 -49.21 21.61 -15.04
C SER A 1102 -49.36 22.12 -13.61
N LEU A 1103 -48.44 22.98 -13.15
CA LEU A 1103 -48.57 23.58 -11.83
C LEU A 1103 -49.66 24.65 -11.86
N THR A 1104 -50.77 24.40 -11.17
CA THR A 1104 -51.88 25.36 -11.04
C THR A 1104 -51.63 26.38 -9.93
N THR A 1105 -50.73 26.06 -9.00
CA THR A 1105 -50.29 26.95 -7.92
C THR A 1105 -48.80 27.26 -8.07
N PRO A 1106 -48.41 28.44 -8.58
CA PRO A 1106 -47.01 28.81 -8.75
C PRO A 1106 -46.33 29.09 -7.41
N VAL A 1107 -45.08 28.66 -7.26
CA VAL A 1107 -44.22 28.97 -6.10
C VAL A 1107 -43.34 30.17 -6.47
N THR A 1108 -43.49 31.28 -5.73
CA THR A 1108 -42.87 32.58 -6.09
C THR A 1108 -42.16 33.26 -4.92
N ASP A 1109 -41.97 32.57 -3.79
CA ASP A 1109 -41.33 33.14 -2.60
C ASP A 1109 -39.80 33.11 -2.64
N GLY A 1110 -39.21 32.45 -3.65
CA GLY A 1110 -37.77 32.36 -3.83
C GLY A 1110 -37.08 31.49 -2.78
N GLN A 1111 -37.84 30.67 -2.05
CA GLN A 1111 -37.34 29.78 -1.01
C GLN A 1111 -37.19 28.34 -1.53
N HIS A 1112 -36.40 27.55 -0.82
CA HIS A 1112 -36.30 26.12 -1.08
C HIS A 1112 -37.42 25.37 -0.36
N HIS A 1113 -38.09 24.48 -1.09
CA HIS A 1113 -39.21 23.67 -0.58
C HIS A 1113 -38.92 22.19 -0.62
N SER A 1114 -39.79 21.41 0.02
CA SER A 1114 -39.85 19.97 -0.22
C SER A 1114 -40.93 19.66 -1.27
N LEU A 1115 -40.59 18.91 -2.32
CA LEU A 1115 -41.50 18.49 -3.38
C LEU A 1115 -41.91 17.03 -3.17
N TYR A 1116 -43.19 16.81 -2.88
CA TYR A 1116 -43.77 15.48 -2.72
C TYR A 1116 -44.48 15.05 -4.00
N PHE A 1117 -44.25 13.81 -4.43
CA PHE A 1117 -45.06 13.15 -5.44
C PHE A 1117 -45.84 12.01 -4.83
N ARG A 1118 -47.15 12.02 -4.97
CA ARG A 1118 -48.05 10.93 -4.58
C ARG A 1118 -48.53 10.23 -5.84
N ILE A 1119 -48.33 8.92 -5.90
CA ILE A 1119 -48.60 8.09 -7.07
C ILE A 1119 -49.63 7.03 -6.69
N LYS A 1120 -50.76 6.99 -7.37
CA LYS A 1120 -51.85 6.05 -7.07
C LYS A 1120 -52.32 5.34 -8.32
N ALA A 1121 -52.70 4.07 -8.23
CA ALA A 1121 -53.42 3.42 -9.32
C ALA A 1121 -54.77 4.13 -9.54
N ALA A 1122 -55.11 4.41 -10.80
CA ALA A 1122 -56.39 5.05 -11.14
C ALA A 1122 -57.59 4.11 -10.88
N ASP A 1123 -57.36 2.80 -10.94
CA ASP A 1123 -58.28 1.73 -10.55
C ASP A 1123 -57.53 0.66 -9.74
N ALA A 1124 -58.16 0.11 -8.71
CA ALA A 1124 -57.56 -0.93 -7.86
C ALA A 1124 -57.26 -2.24 -8.62
N ASN A 1125 -57.83 -2.43 -9.81
CA ASN A 1125 -57.59 -3.57 -10.68
C ASN A 1125 -56.43 -3.37 -11.66
N GLU A 1126 -55.72 -2.24 -11.64
CA GLU A 1126 -54.50 -2.07 -12.45
C GLU A 1126 -53.40 -3.02 -11.96
N LYS A 1127 -53.00 -3.94 -12.84
CA LYS A 1127 -51.96 -4.95 -12.56
C LYS A 1127 -50.65 -4.67 -13.29
N THR A 1128 -50.65 -3.73 -14.23
CA THR A 1128 -49.47 -3.40 -15.05
C THR A 1128 -48.60 -2.40 -14.31
N SER A 1129 -47.34 -2.76 -14.06
CA SER A 1129 -46.41 -1.88 -13.35
C SER A 1129 -45.98 -0.68 -14.21
N LEU A 1130 -45.94 0.50 -13.59
CA LEU A 1130 -45.39 1.73 -14.15
C LEU A 1130 -43.93 1.88 -13.73
N GLY A 1131 -43.04 2.27 -14.65
CA GLY A 1131 -41.68 2.72 -14.32
C GLY A 1131 -41.52 4.20 -14.61
N ILE A 1132 -41.13 4.99 -13.62
CA ILE A 1132 -40.87 6.42 -13.78
C ILE A 1132 -39.35 6.61 -13.83
N GLY A 1133 -38.83 7.22 -14.89
CA GLY A 1133 -37.39 7.48 -15.05
C GLY A 1133 -36.96 8.79 -14.41
N SER A 1134 -37.70 9.88 -14.65
CA SER A 1134 -37.35 11.19 -14.09
C SER A 1134 -38.54 12.14 -13.99
N PHE A 1135 -38.45 13.08 -13.06
CA PHE A 1135 -39.29 14.27 -12.95
C PHE A 1135 -38.49 15.49 -13.45
N GLN A 1136 -38.78 15.99 -14.63
CA GLN A 1136 -38.08 17.14 -15.22
C GLN A 1136 -38.88 18.42 -14.98
N LEU A 1137 -38.28 19.37 -14.26
CA LEU A 1137 -38.88 20.67 -14.00
C LEU A 1137 -38.88 21.52 -15.28
N GLN A 1138 -39.99 22.20 -15.57
CA GLN A 1138 -40.16 23.03 -16.76
C GLN A 1138 -40.61 24.43 -16.39
N THR A 1139 -40.06 25.43 -17.07
CA THR A 1139 -40.57 26.82 -17.04
C THR A 1139 -41.64 27.04 -18.11
N LYS A 1140 -42.35 28.17 -18.06
CA LYS A 1140 -43.27 28.61 -19.12
C LYS A 1140 -42.59 28.88 -20.46
#